data_AF-A0A6A9JYF2-F1
#
_entry.id   AF-A0A6A9JYF2-F1
#
_cell.length_a   1.000
_cell.length_b   1.000
_cell.length_c   1.000
_cell.angle_alpha   90.00
_cell.angle_beta   90.00
_cell.angle_gamma   90.00
#
_symmetry.space_group_name_H-M   'P 1'
#
loop_
_entity.id
_entity.type
_entity.pdbx_description
1 polymer ?
#
loop_
_entity_poly.entity_id
_entity_poly.type
_entity_poly.pdbx_seq_one_letter_code
_entity_poly.pdbx_strand_id
1 'polypeptide(L)'
;MRRLLLVLLLLLPLSALAAEARPKIGLVLSGGAARGLAHIGVLKALDEQGIQIDAIAGTSMGAVVGGLYASGYTPAELERVALEMDWQQALSDAPPRKDVPFRRKQDDRDFLVKQKISFRDDGTLGLPLGVIQGQNLAMVLESLLVHTSDNRDFDKLAIPFRAVSTDIATGEKVVFRKGHLPQAIRASMSIPAVFAPVEIDGRLLVDGGMVDNIPVDVARDMGVDVVIVVDIGNPLRDRKDLSTVLDVMNQSITLMTRKNSEAQLATLKPGDVLIQPPLSGYGTTDFGRVPQLIDAGYRATTVLAARLAELRKPKDLNSEALDVARTPNQRKPVIDAIRVENNSKVSDEVIRHYIRQPLGTRLDLGRLQDDMSTLYGLDYFDQVQYRVVKEKKLNTLVIHATGKKGGTDFLRLGLNLSDDMRGESTFNLGGSYRMNGLNRLGAEWLTRVQLGDRQELYSEFYQPLDVGSRYFVAPFLFHEAQNVDVTEDNDPLLRYRLERYGYGLNVGRQIANNGEIRLGAVQAYGKADVRIGDPSLPDIDFTEGYYELKYSFDTVDDVNFPHEGEEIGLTMRRYDKSLGSDDSYRQWDLRLNKALSFGADTWVFGGGYGRTLDDAEVVTSSFTLGGARELSGFRRDALSGQNYSLGRIVYYRRLTERSFLPLDFPLYLGGSIERGRIWNNDNEYDSGYINAASLMIGFDTPLGPLTFSYGINDENFKAFYLNLGQNF
;
A
#
# COMPACT_ATOMS: atom_id res chain seq x y z
N MET A 1 25.66 -52.08 -76.50
CA MET A 1 25.47 -50.65 -76.12
C MET A 1 24.49 -50.46 -74.94
N ARG A 2 24.47 -51.34 -73.93
CA ARG A 2 23.59 -51.21 -72.73
C ARG A 2 24.35 -51.01 -71.40
N ARG A 3 25.69 -51.04 -71.42
CA ARG A 3 26.54 -50.87 -70.22
C ARG A 3 27.15 -49.47 -70.05
N LEU A 4 27.08 -48.59 -71.07
CA LEU A 4 27.58 -47.21 -70.96
C LEU A 4 26.56 -46.20 -70.42
N LEU A 5 25.27 -46.53 -70.46
CA LEU A 5 24.19 -45.66 -69.96
C LEU A 5 24.04 -45.67 -68.43
N LEU A 6 24.58 -46.69 -67.75
CA LEU A 6 24.55 -46.81 -66.29
C LEU A 6 25.66 -46.03 -65.58
N VAL A 7 26.73 -45.68 -66.28
CA VAL A 7 27.85 -44.90 -65.71
C VAL A 7 27.60 -43.39 -65.83
N LEU A 8 26.82 -42.95 -66.83
CA LEU A 8 26.46 -41.53 -66.97
C LEU A 8 25.38 -41.05 -65.98
N LEU A 9 24.64 -41.96 -65.35
CA LEU A 9 23.65 -41.64 -64.31
C LEU A 9 24.26 -41.53 -62.89
N LEU A 10 25.55 -41.82 -62.73
CA LEU A 10 26.30 -41.72 -61.47
C LEU A 10 27.14 -40.43 -61.36
N LEU A 11 27.05 -39.52 -62.35
CA LEU A 11 27.72 -38.21 -62.37
C LEU A 11 26.71 -37.05 -62.35
N LEU A 12 25.53 -37.25 -61.75
CA LEU A 12 24.72 -36.13 -61.28
C LEU A 12 25.46 -35.47 -60.12
N PRO A 13 25.59 -34.13 -60.07
CA PRO A 13 26.28 -33.49 -58.98
C PRO A 13 25.50 -33.79 -57.71
N LEU A 14 26.18 -34.39 -56.74
CA LEU A 14 25.83 -34.36 -55.33
C LEU A 14 26.00 -32.92 -54.80
N SER A 15 25.34 -31.96 -55.45
CA SER A 15 24.86 -30.75 -54.80
C SER A 15 23.58 -31.14 -54.08
N ALA A 16 23.72 -32.10 -53.15
CA ALA A 16 22.68 -32.39 -52.19
C ALA A 16 22.29 -31.06 -51.54
N LEU A 17 20.99 -30.80 -51.48
CA LEU A 17 20.40 -29.67 -50.80
C LEU A 17 21.07 -29.49 -49.44
N ALA A 18 22.04 -28.57 -49.36
CA ALA A 18 22.25 -27.85 -48.12
C ALA A 18 20.98 -27.01 -47.98
N ALA A 19 19.98 -27.54 -47.29
CA ALA A 19 18.94 -26.71 -46.73
C ALA A 19 19.69 -25.66 -45.91
N GLU A 20 19.71 -24.42 -46.41
CA GLU A 20 20.40 -23.30 -45.78
C GLU A 20 19.91 -23.24 -44.34
N ALA A 21 20.81 -23.55 -43.40
CA ALA A 21 20.47 -23.59 -41.98
C ALA A 21 20.05 -22.17 -41.59
N ARG A 22 18.77 -22.04 -41.27
CA ARG A 22 18.08 -20.74 -41.13
C ARG A 22 18.60 -20.01 -39.88
N PRO A 23 18.73 -18.67 -39.93
CA PRO A 23 19.17 -17.92 -38.77
C PRO A 23 18.10 -17.96 -37.68
N LYS A 24 18.49 -18.40 -36.49
CA LYS A 24 17.72 -18.29 -35.26
C LYS A 24 17.74 -16.84 -34.77
N ILE A 25 16.59 -16.31 -34.41
CA ILE A 25 16.39 -14.91 -34.02
C ILE A 25 16.24 -14.83 -32.50
N GLY A 26 17.16 -14.11 -31.85
CA GLY A 26 17.04 -13.73 -30.45
C GLY A 26 16.44 -12.34 -30.28
N LEU A 27 15.54 -12.16 -29.33
CA LEU A 27 15.03 -10.86 -28.92
C LEU A 27 15.68 -10.45 -27.60
N VAL A 28 16.30 -9.26 -27.58
CA VAL A 28 16.95 -8.70 -26.40
C VAL A 28 16.15 -7.48 -25.94
N LEU A 29 15.62 -7.54 -24.72
CA LEU A 29 14.77 -6.49 -24.15
C LEU A 29 15.46 -5.82 -22.97
N SER A 30 15.76 -4.54 -23.11
CA SER A 30 16.47 -3.78 -22.09
C SER A 30 15.61 -3.34 -20.90
N GLY A 31 16.25 -3.01 -19.79
CA GLY A 31 15.61 -2.36 -18.64
C GLY A 31 15.38 -0.86 -18.85
N GLY A 32 14.46 -0.28 -18.07
CA GLY A 32 14.09 1.13 -18.16
C GLY A 32 12.77 1.53 -17.47
N ALA A 33 12.34 0.78 -16.44
CA ALA A 33 11.12 1.04 -15.67
C ALA A 33 9.89 1.31 -16.56
N ALA A 34 9.15 2.42 -16.38
CA ALA A 34 7.93 2.73 -17.14
C ALA A 34 8.15 2.72 -18.66
N ARG A 35 9.31 3.16 -19.13
CA ARG A 35 9.66 3.19 -20.56
C ARG A 35 9.66 1.82 -21.21
N GLY A 36 9.85 0.75 -20.43
CA GLY A 36 9.81 -0.62 -20.93
C GLY A 36 8.43 -1.07 -21.42
N LEU A 37 7.38 -0.29 -21.17
CA LEU A 37 6.08 -0.49 -21.82
C LEU A 37 6.17 -0.37 -23.36
N ALA A 38 7.17 0.34 -23.89
CA ALA A 38 7.44 0.40 -25.32
C ALA A 38 7.75 -0.99 -25.93
N HIS A 39 8.29 -1.93 -25.14
CA HIS A 39 8.53 -3.30 -25.60
C HIS A 39 7.25 -3.99 -26.10
N ILE A 40 6.09 -3.66 -25.51
CA ILE A 40 4.79 -4.21 -25.94
C ILE A 40 4.47 -3.76 -27.37
N GLY A 41 4.71 -2.49 -27.69
CA GLY A 41 4.53 -1.96 -29.03
C GLY A 41 5.48 -2.57 -30.06
N VAL A 42 6.73 -2.82 -29.65
CA VAL A 42 7.71 -3.53 -30.49
C VAL A 42 7.23 -4.94 -30.79
N LEU A 43 6.82 -5.70 -29.77
CA LEU A 43 6.28 -7.06 -29.95
C LEU A 43 5.04 -7.08 -30.87
N LYS A 44 4.15 -6.09 -30.73
CA LYS A 44 2.97 -5.95 -31.60
C LYS A 44 3.37 -5.81 -33.06
N ALA A 45 4.30 -4.92 -33.37
CA ALA A 45 4.79 -4.71 -34.74
C ALA A 45 5.55 -5.94 -35.29
N LEU A 46 6.34 -6.63 -34.46
CA LEU A 46 7.04 -7.87 -34.87
C LEU A 46 6.05 -9.00 -35.19
N ASP A 47 5.02 -9.19 -34.36
CA ASP A 47 3.97 -10.20 -34.58
C ASP A 47 3.19 -9.91 -35.89
N GLU A 48 2.79 -8.66 -36.12
CA GLU A 48 2.08 -8.24 -37.35
C GLU A 48 2.92 -8.44 -38.62
N GLN A 49 4.23 -8.27 -38.52
CA GLN A 49 5.17 -8.50 -39.62
C GLN A 49 5.52 -9.99 -39.81
N GLY A 50 5.07 -10.87 -38.91
CA GLY A 50 5.34 -12.31 -38.95
C GLY A 50 6.78 -12.67 -38.64
N ILE A 51 7.44 -11.89 -37.77
CA ILE A 51 8.79 -12.20 -37.27
C ILE A 51 8.67 -13.21 -36.13
N GLN A 52 9.34 -14.35 -36.28
CA GLN A 52 9.27 -15.43 -35.31
C GLN A 52 10.52 -15.43 -34.42
N ILE A 53 10.32 -15.15 -33.13
CA ILE A 53 11.38 -15.10 -32.12
C ILE A 53 11.68 -16.51 -31.60
N ASP A 54 12.95 -16.91 -31.61
CA ASP A 54 13.41 -18.24 -31.19
C ASP A 54 13.97 -18.27 -29.75
N ALA A 55 14.36 -17.12 -29.21
CA ALA A 55 14.84 -16.98 -27.83
C ALA A 55 14.69 -15.53 -27.33
N ILE A 56 14.53 -15.35 -26.02
CA ILE A 56 14.38 -14.02 -25.40
C ILE A 56 15.34 -13.88 -24.22
N ALA A 57 16.09 -12.78 -24.17
CA ALA A 57 16.84 -12.35 -23.00
C ALA A 57 16.34 -10.97 -22.55
N GLY A 58 16.02 -10.82 -21.27
CA GLY A 58 15.45 -9.59 -20.73
C GLY A 58 16.06 -9.14 -19.41
N THR A 59 16.09 -7.83 -19.20
CA THR A 59 16.51 -7.20 -17.95
C THR A 59 15.43 -6.25 -17.44
N SER A 60 15.13 -6.27 -16.14
CA SER A 60 14.15 -5.38 -15.48
C SER A 60 12.77 -5.45 -16.17
N MET A 61 12.21 -4.32 -16.60
CA MET A 61 10.95 -4.30 -17.37
C MET A 61 11.02 -5.14 -18.67
N GLY A 62 12.20 -5.28 -19.27
CA GLY A 62 12.41 -6.20 -20.39
C GLY A 62 12.26 -7.68 -19.99
N ALA A 63 12.65 -8.05 -18.76
CA ALA A 63 12.40 -9.38 -18.21
C ALA A 63 10.90 -9.61 -17.91
N VAL A 64 10.19 -8.58 -17.47
CA VAL A 64 8.73 -8.65 -17.25
C VAL A 64 7.99 -8.88 -18.57
N VAL A 65 8.16 -8.00 -19.55
CA VAL A 65 7.47 -8.08 -20.84
C VAL A 65 7.92 -9.33 -21.61
N GLY A 66 9.22 -9.59 -21.65
CA GLY A 66 9.80 -10.76 -22.32
C GLY A 66 9.38 -12.08 -21.68
N GLY A 67 9.35 -12.16 -20.35
CA GLY A 67 8.93 -13.36 -19.63
C GLY A 67 7.44 -13.66 -19.82
N LEU A 68 6.58 -12.64 -19.79
CA LEU A 68 5.15 -12.80 -20.08
C LEU A 68 4.92 -13.28 -21.52
N TYR A 69 5.56 -12.64 -22.51
CA TYR A 69 5.46 -13.04 -23.92
C TYR A 69 5.99 -14.47 -24.15
N ALA A 70 7.16 -14.81 -23.59
CA ALA A 70 7.73 -16.15 -23.62
C ALA A 70 6.82 -17.22 -22.97
N SER A 71 6.01 -16.82 -21.99
CA SER A 71 5.05 -17.70 -21.31
C SER A 71 3.72 -17.88 -22.04
N GLY A 72 3.55 -17.26 -23.21
CA GLY A 72 2.39 -17.42 -24.09
C GLY A 72 1.41 -16.25 -24.12
N TYR A 73 1.75 -15.08 -23.54
CA TYR A 73 0.92 -13.88 -23.69
C TYR A 73 1.05 -13.29 -25.10
N THR A 74 -0.08 -12.92 -25.70
CA THR A 74 -0.13 -12.16 -26.95
C THR A 74 0.17 -10.67 -26.70
N PRO A 75 0.67 -9.91 -27.70
CA PRO A 75 0.87 -8.47 -27.56
C PRO A 75 -0.40 -7.71 -27.15
N ALA A 76 -1.57 -8.15 -27.64
CA ALA A 76 -2.86 -7.57 -27.26
C ALA A 76 -3.23 -7.83 -25.79
N GLU A 77 -2.92 -9.02 -25.25
CA GLU A 77 -3.10 -9.29 -23.82
C GLU A 77 -2.13 -8.48 -22.97
N LEU A 78 -0.87 -8.32 -23.39
CA LEU A 78 0.11 -7.48 -22.70
C LEU A 78 -0.32 -6.02 -22.66
N GLU A 79 -0.81 -5.49 -23.80
CA GLU A 79 -1.37 -4.14 -23.89
C GLU A 79 -2.56 -3.96 -22.94
N ARG A 80 -3.48 -4.93 -22.89
CA ARG A 80 -4.61 -4.90 -21.97
C ARG A 80 -4.18 -4.93 -20.50
N VAL A 81 -3.24 -5.81 -20.13
CA VAL A 81 -2.69 -5.86 -18.77
C VAL A 81 -2.05 -4.52 -18.40
N ALA A 82 -1.28 -3.90 -19.29
CA ALA A 82 -0.63 -2.62 -19.01
C ALA A 82 -1.61 -1.45 -18.86
N LEU A 83 -2.73 -1.46 -19.60
CA LEU A 83 -3.76 -0.42 -19.55
C LEU A 83 -4.70 -0.55 -18.35
N GLU A 84 -5.03 -1.78 -17.94
CA GLU A 84 -5.97 -2.06 -16.84
C GLU A 84 -5.29 -2.08 -15.46
N MET A 85 -3.95 -2.15 -15.40
CA MET A 85 -3.21 -2.27 -14.14
C MET A 85 -3.17 -0.95 -13.36
N ASP A 86 -3.48 -1.05 -12.07
CA ASP A 86 -3.18 0.00 -11.11
C ASP A 86 -1.67 -0.01 -10.78
N TRP A 87 -0.91 0.74 -11.56
CA TRP A 87 0.54 0.85 -11.39
C TRP A 87 0.95 1.47 -10.05
N GLN A 88 0.11 2.32 -9.46
CA GLN A 88 0.40 2.91 -8.15
C GLN A 88 0.34 1.83 -7.07
N GLN A 89 -0.71 1.00 -7.07
CA GLN A 89 -0.84 -0.11 -6.13
C GLN A 89 0.19 -1.20 -6.38
N ALA A 90 0.47 -1.53 -7.66
CA ALA A 90 1.44 -2.57 -8.02
C ALA A 90 2.88 -2.23 -7.60
N LEU A 91 3.22 -0.94 -7.54
CA LEU A 91 4.56 -0.45 -7.18
C LEU A 91 4.62 0.12 -5.76
N SER A 92 3.57 -0.04 -4.96
CA SER A 92 3.51 0.28 -3.53
C SER A 92 3.46 -1.02 -2.73
N ASP A 93 3.86 -0.99 -1.47
CA ASP A 93 3.60 -2.11 -0.55
C ASP A 93 2.49 -1.83 0.45
N ALA A 94 2.00 -0.60 0.56
CA ALA A 94 0.90 -0.31 1.45
C ALA A 94 -0.33 -1.10 0.96
N PRO A 95 -0.86 -2.05 1.76
CA PRO A 95 -2.09 -2.72 1.40
C PRO A 95 -3.22 -1.67 1.38
N PRO A 96 -4.21 -1.81 0.49
CA PRO A 96 -5.39 -0.94 0.53
C PRO A 96 -6.00 -0.93 1.94
N ARG A 97 -6.40 0.23 2.45
CA ARG A 97 -6.89 0.35 3.83
C ARG A 97 -8.06 -0.59 4.12
N LYS A 98 -8.92 -0.89 3.13
CA LYS A 98 -9.99 -1.89 3.24
C LYS A 98 -9.51 -3.31 3.62
N ASP A 99 -8.30 -3.67 3.24
CA ASP A 99 -7.71 -5.00 3.49
C ASP A 99 -6.93 -5.02 4.80
N VAL A 100 -6.64 -3.86 5.39
CA VAL A 100 -5.98 -3.73 6.69
C VAL A 100 -6.95 -4.13 7.81
N PRO A 101 -6.55 -5.03 8.74
CA PRO A 101 -7.38 -5.39 9.89
C PRO A 101 -7.77 -4.17 10.73
N PHE A 102 -8.97 -4.19 11.31
CA PHE A 102 -9.51 -3.06 12.08
C PHE A 102 -8.56 -2.59 13.20
N ARG A 103 -7.92 -3.51 13.92
CA ARG A 103 -6.95 -3.20 14.97
C ARG A 103 -5.75 -2.37 14.50
N ARG A 104 -5.41 -2.46 13.20
CA ARG A 104 -4.34 -1.67 12.56
C ARG A 104 -4.84 -0.34 12.02
N LYS A 105 -6.07 -0.29 11.51
CA LYS A 105 -6.74 0.96 11.13
C LYS A 105 -6.84 1.95 12.30
N GLN A 106 -7.03 1.46 13.53
CA GLN A 106 -7.06 2.29 14.74
C GLN A 106 -5.76 3.08 14.95
N ASP A 107 -4.61 2.47 14.66
CA ASP A 107 -3.31 3.14 14.87
C ASP A 107 -3.12 4.34 13.93
N ASP A 108 -3.72 4.29 12.74
CA ASP A 108 -3.63 5.36 11.75
C ASP A 108 -4.47 6.58 12.14
N ARG A 109 -5.47 6.39 13.01
CA ARG A 109 -6.27 7.48 13.59
C ARG A 109 -5.57 8.08 14.80
N ASP A 110 -5.03 7.22 15.66
CA ASP A 110 -4.41 7.65 16.91
C ASP A 110 -3.04 8.33 16.66
N PHE A 111 -2.34 8.03 15.55
CA PHE A 111 -1.06 8.66 15.18
C PHE A 111 -0.91 8.80 13.67
N LEU A 112 -0.85 10.05 13.20
CA LEU A 112 -0.91 10.36 11.78
C LEU A 112 0.41 10.33 11.02
N VAL A 113 1.55 10.37 11.72
CA VAL A 113 2.83 10.19 11.02
C VAL A 113 2.86 8.73 10.54
N LYS A 114 2.60 8.56 9.24
CA LYS A 114 2.47 7.24 8.58
C LYS A 114 3.77 6.42 8.73
N GLN A 115 4.91 7.09 8.95
CA GLN A 115 6.21 6.47 9.15
C GLN A 115 6.30 5.84 10.55
N LYS A 116 6.58 4.54 10.55
CA LYS A 116 6.83 3.75 11.76
C LYS A 116 8.33 3.53 11.91
N ILE A 117 8.87 3.72 13.10
CA ILE A 117 10.24 3.33 13.43
C ILE A 117 10.18 1.91 13.98
N SER A 118 10.81 0.95 13.31
CA SER A 118 10.83 -0.46 13.73
C SER A 118 12.03 -0.81 14.61
N PHE A 119 11.80 -1.69 15.59
CA PHE A 119 12.81 -2.23 16.48
C PHE A 119 12.79 -3.76 16.43
N ARG A 120 13.99 -4.35 16.46
CA ARG A 120 14.21 -5.79 16.61
C ARG A 120 14.00 -6.22 18.06
N ASP A 121 13.91 -7.53 18.26
CA ASP A 121 13.69 -8.15 19.58
C ASP A 121 14.80 -7.86 20.60
N ASP A 122 16.00 -7.50 20.12
CA ASP A 122 17.13 -7.07 20.94
C ASP A 122 17.13 -5.55 21.25
N GLY A 123 16.09 -4.83 20.83
CA GLY A 123 15.95 -3.39 20.99
C GLY A 123 16.72 -2.55 19.97
N THR A 124 17.44 -3.17 19.02
CA THR A 124 18.16 -2.43 17.98
C THR A 124 17.24 -1.88 16.90
N LEU A 125 17.64 -0.75 16.32
CA LEU A 125 16.89 -0.11 15.23
C LEU A 125 16.84 -1.02 13.99
N GLY A 126 15.64 -1.38 13.58
CA GLY A 126 15.36 -2.14 12.37
C GLY A 126 15.15 -1.23 11.17
N LEU A 127 16.20 -0.95 10.40
CA LEU A 127 16.08 -0.20 9.16
C LEU A 127 15.72 -1.15 7.99
N PRO A 128 14.78 -0.76 7.11
CA PRO A 128 14.45 -1.56 5.93
C PRO A 128 15.59 -1.50 4.89
N LEU A 129 15.71 -2.56 4.07
CA LEU A 129 16.74 -2.67 3.02
C LEU A 129 16.37 -1.92 1.72
N GLY A 130 15.14 -1.44 1.61
CA GLY A 130 14.63 -0.61 0.52
C GLY A 130 13.44 0.21 1.00
N VAL A 131 13.05 1.23 0.23
CA VAL A 131 11.84 2.01 0.53
C VAL A 131 10.58 1.15 0.37
N ILE A 132 10.63 0.18 -0.56
CA ILE A 132 9.55 -0.73 -0.93
C ILE A 132 10.13 -2.15 -0.89
N GLN A 133 9.57 -3.05 -0.08
CA GLN A 133 9.83 -4.51 -0.12
C GLN A 133 9.44 -5.14 -1.48
N GLY A 134 8.40 -4.64 -2.13
CA GLY A 134 7.92 -5.10 -3.44
C GLY A 134 7.01 -6.33 -3.36
N GLN A 135 6.20 -6.39 -2.30
CA GLN A 135 5.17 -7.38 -2.03
C GLN A 135 4.10 -7.38 -3.14
N ASN A 136 3.51 -6.23 -3.47
CA ASN A 136 2.43 -6.17 -4.46
C ASN A 136 2.95 -6.48 -5.88
N LEU A 137 4.15 -6.01 -6.21
CA LEU A 137 4.79 -6.34 -7.48
C LEU A 137 5.00 -7.86 -7.62
N ALA A 138 5.49 -8.52 -6.58
CA ALA A 138 5.64 -9.97 -6.59
C ALA A 138 4.29 -10.68 -6.76
N MET A 139 3.25 -10.21 -6.07
CA MET A 139 1.89 -10.75 -6.16
C MET A 139 1.27 -10.62 -7.56
N VAL A 140 1.48 -9.47 -8.21
CA VAL A 140 1.06 -9.26 -9.60
C VAL A 140 1.77 -10.26 -10.52
N LEU A 141 3.09 -10.40 -10.39
CA LEU A 141 3.86 -11.34 -11.20
C LEU A 141 3.43 -12.79 -10.98
N GLU A 142 3.20 -13.21 -9.73
CA GLU A 142 2.63 -14.53 -9.41
C GLU A 142 1.28 -14.73 -10.11
N SER A 143 0.39 -13.74 -10.03
CA SER A 143 -0.95 -13.85 -10.64
C SER A 143 -0.92 -14.00 -12.16
N LEU A 144 0.02 -13.32 -12.82
CA LEU A 144 0.18 -13.34 -14.28
C LEU A 144 0.89 -14.61 -14.78
N LEU A 145 1.70 -15.24 -13.93
CA LEU A 145 2.56 -16.36 -14.33
C LEU A 145 2.24 -17.66 -13.61
N VAL A 146 1.15 -17.72 -12.85
CA VAL A 146 0.75 -18.91 -12.08
C VAL A 146 0.59 -20.16 -12.94
N HIS A 147 0.21 -20.04 -14.21
CA HIS A 147 0.12 -21.17 -15.15
C HIS A 147 1.47 -21.77 -15.52
N THR A 148 2.57 -21.04 -15.27
CA THR A 148 3.94 -21.51 -15.46
C THR A 148 4.51 -22.24 -14.24
N SER A 149 3.74 -22.39 -13.15
CA SER A 149 4.22 -22.96 -11.89
C SER A 149 4.84 -24.36 -11.99
N ASP A 150 4.38 -25.17 -12.94
CA ASP A 150 4.90 -26.52 -13.24
C ASP A 150 6.23 -26.47 -14.02
N ASN A 151 6.54 -25.34 -14.66
CA ASN A 151 7.73 -25.20 -15.49
C ASN A 151 8.89 -24.55 -14.73
N ARG A 152 9.85 -25.38 -14.31
CA ARG A 152 11.09 -24.92 -13.67
C ARG A 152 12.22 -24.66 -14.66
N ASP A 153 12.05 -24.99 -15.93
CA ASP A 153 13.08 -24.92 -16.95
C ASP A 153 12.66 -23.93 -18.05
N PHE A 154 13.34 -22.78 -18.11
CA PHE A 154 12.88 -21.68 -18.96
C PHE A 154 13.10 -21.97 -20.46
N ASP A 155 13.84 -23.02 -20.80
CA ASP A 155 13.94 -23.54 -22.18
C ASP A 155 12.66 -24.26 -22.64
N LYS A 156 11.78 -24.63 -21.71
CA LYS A 156 10.49 -25.30 -22.00
C LYS A 156 9.30 -24.34 -22.04
N LEU A 157 9.55 -23.04 -21.91
CA LEU A 157 8.53 -22.03 -22.18
C LEU A 157 8.17 -22.02 -23.67
N ALA A 158 7.10 -21.32 -24.06
CA ALA A 158 6.70 -21.25 -25.46
C ALA A 158 7.81 -20.67 -26.34
N ILE A 159 8.59 -19.76 -25.76
CA ILE A 159 9.86 -19.29 -26.31
C ILE A 159 10.91 -19.41 -25.18
N PRO A 160 12.08 -20.03 -25.43
CA PRO A 160 13.18 -20.06 -24.46
C PRO A 160 13.50 -18.66 -23.91
N PHE A 161 13.62 -18.55 -22.59
CA PHE A 161 13.77 -17.25 -21.92
C PHE A 161 14.93 -17.21 -20.92
N ARG A 162 15.55 -16.03 -20.79
CA ARG A 162 16.50 -15.70 -19.73
C ARG A 162 16.17 -14.35 -19.11
N ALA A 163 16.20 -14.28 -17.78
CA ALA A 163 16.19 -13.03 -17.04
C ALA A 163 17.58 -12.77 -16.44
N VAL A 164 18.03 -11.51 -16.48
CA VAL A 164 19.33 -11.12 -15.92
C VAL A 164 19.15 -10.37 -14.61
N SER A 165 19.96 -10.68 -13.60
CA SER A 165 20.02 -9.99 -12.32
C SER A 165 21.47 -9.78 -11.90
N THR A 166 21.66 -8.92 -10.90
CA THR A 166 22.96 -8.63 -10.32
C THR A 166 22.99 -9.19 -8.90
N ASP A 167 24.01 -9.96 -8.55
CA ASP A 167 24.29 -10.26 -7.15
C ASP A 167 24.95 -9.03 -6.51
N ILE A 168 24.26 -8.35 -5.59
CA ILE A 168 24.76 -7.09 -5.02
C ILE A 168 25.94 -7.30 -4.07
N ALA A 169 26.14 -8.52 -3.55
CA ALA A 169 27.27 -8.82 -2.67
C ALA A 169 28.58 -8.98 -3.43
N THR A 170 28.52 -9.48 -4.68
CA THR A 170 29.71 -9.83 -5.47
C THR A 170 29.88 -8.98 -6.73
N GLY A 171 28.81 -8.33 -7.19
CA GLY A 171 28.75 -7.66 -8.50
C GLY A 171 28.63 -8.62 -9.68
N GLU A 172 28.40 -9.92 -9.44
CA GLU A 172 28.31 -10.93 -10.50
C GLU A 172 27.00 -10.84 -11.29
N LYS A 173 27.09 -11.10 -12.60
CA LYS A 173 25.94 -11.33 -13.47
C LYS A 173 25.31 -12.69 -13.17
N VAL A 174 24.04 -12.69 -12.81
CA VAL A 174 23.24 -13.89 -12.59
C VAL A 174 22.23 -14.03 -13.72
N VAL A 175 22.36 -15.10 -14.51
CA VAL A 175 21.47 -15.40 -15.63
C VAL A 175 20.52 -16.53 -15.24
N PHE A 176 19.24 -16.20 -15.10
CA PHE A 176 18.21 -17.18 -14.78
C PHE A 176 17.80 -17.98 -16.01
N ARG A 177 18.10 -19.28 -15.98
CA ARG A 177 17.65 -20.28 -16.97
C ARG A 177 16.64 -21.28 -16.43
N LYS A 178 16.50 -21.34 -15.11
CA LYS A 178 15.64 -22.26 -14.37
C LYS A 178 15.22 -21.63 -13.05
N GLY A 179 14.17 -22.14 -12.43
CA GLY A 179 13.72 -21.72 -11.10
C GLY A 179 12.24 -21.34 -11.07
N HIS A 180 11.88 -20.42 -10.19
CA HIS A 180 10.54 -19.82 -10.14
C HIS A 180 10.50 -18.58 -11.02
N LEU A 181 9.80 -18.63 -12.16
CA LEU A 181 9.80 -17.55 -13.15
C LEU A 181 9.37 -16.19 -12.58
N PRO A 182 8.27 -16.08 -11.79
CA PRO A 182 7.88 -14.81 -11.16
C PRO A 182 8.99 -14.22 -10.28
N GLN A 183 9.66 -15.06 -9.49
CA GLN A 183 10.73 -14.64 -8.58
C GLN A 183 11.98 -14.19 -9.35
N ALA A 184 12.35 -14.89 -10.43
CA ALA A 184 13.46 -14.51 -11.28
C ALA A 184 13.22 -13.15 -11.95
N ILE A 185 12.00 -12.89 -12.42
CA ILE A 185 11.60 -11.59 -12.98
C ILE A 185 11.59 -10.51 -11.90
N ARG A 186 11.03 -10.80 -10.70
CA ARG A 186 11.02 -9.86 -9.57
C ARG A 186 12.44 -9.49 -9.14
N ALA A 187 13.37 -10.45 -9.09
CA ALA A 187 14.79 -10.20 -8.83
C ALA A 187 15.40 -9.27 -9.89
N SER A 188 15.13 -9.54 -11.18
CA SER A 188 15.59 -8.72 -12.30
C SER A 188 15.06 -7.27 -12.27
N MET A 189 13.93 -7.03 -11.60
CA MET A 189 13.27 -5.72 -11.45
C MET A 189 13.49 -5.09 -10.05
N SER A 190 14.44 -5.60 -9.25
CA SER A 190 14.73 -5.09 -7.90
C SER A 190 15.71 -3.91 -7.93
N ILE A 191 15.23 -2.74 -8.35
CA ILE A 191 16.08 -1.53 -8.45
C ILE A 191 16.61 -1.17 -7.05
N PRO A 192 17.94 -1.09 -6.83
CA PRO A 192 18.51 -0.75 -5.53
C PRO A 192 17.95 0.55 -4.95
N ALA A 193 17.88 0.63 -3.62
CA ALA A 193 17.28 1.71 -2.83
C ALA A 193 15.76 1.89 -2.97
N VAL A 194 15.17 1.59 -4.14
CA VAL A 194 13.72 1.63 -4.35
C VAL A 194 13.08 0.34 -3.85
N PHE A 195 13.49 -0.80 -4.43
CA PHE A 195 12.98 -2.12 -4.09
C PHE A 195 13.98 -2.89 -3.25
N ALA A 196 13.49 -3.61 -2.24
CA ALA A 196 14.32 -4.53 -1.47
C ALA A 196 14.88 -5.63 -2.41
N PRO A 197 16.16 -6.04 -2.20
CA PRO A 197 16.75 -7.15 -2.94
C PRO A 197 16.00 -8.47 -2.69
N VAL A 198 16.02 -9.36 -3.68
CA VAL A 198 15.41 -10.70 -3.58
C VAL A 198 16.48 -11.73 -3.27
N GLU A 199 16.28 -12.52 -2.22
CA GLU A 199 17.19 -13.60 -1.85
C GLU A 199 16.81 -14.90 -2.58
N ILE A 200 17.72 -15.45 -3.39
CA ILE A 200 17.53 -16.73 -4.11
C ILE A 200 18.81 -17.55 -4.01
N ASP A 201 18.70 -18.79 -3.54
CA ASP A 201 19.82 -19.74 -3.41
C ASP A 201 21.04 -19.15 -2.67
N GLY A 202 20.79 -18.33 -1.64
CA GLY A 202 21.83 -17.66 -0.83
C GLY A 202 22.48 -16.43 -1.48
N ARG A 203 22.03 -16.01 -2.66
CA ARG A 203 22.46 -14.77 -3.32
C ARG A 203 21.46 -13.65 -3.05
N LEU A 204 21.96 -12.43 -2.86
CA LEU A 204 21.14 -11.24 -2.68
C LEU A 204 21.05 -10.48 -4.00
N LEU A 205 19.90 -10.55 -4.66
CA LEU A 205 19.78 -10.17 -6.07
C LEU A 205 19.04 -8.84 -6.23
N VAL A 206 19.60 -8.01 -7.10
CA VAL A 206 19.06 -6.71 -7.52
C VAL A 206 18.94 -6.65 -9.05
N ASP A 207 18.42 -5.52 -9.53
CA ASP A 207 18.18 -5.28 -10.96
C ASP A 207 19.39 -5.60 -11.84
N GLY A 208 19.16 -6.33 -12.93
CA GLY A 208 20.21 -6.75 -13.85
C GLY A 208 20.85 -5.59 -14.61
N GLY A 209 20.20 -4.43 -14.66
CA GLY A 209 20.68 -3.23 -15.34
C GLY A 209 22.00 -2.70 -14.80
N MET A 210 22.39 -3.07 -13.58
CA MET A 210 23.70 -2.70 -13.02
C MET A 210 24.87 -3.37 -13.75
N VAL A 211 24.71 -4.60 -14.21
CA VAL A 211 25.78 -5.40 -14.84
C VAL A 211 25.56 -5.60 -16.34
N ASP A 212 24.30 -5.72 -16.77
CA ASP A 212 23.96 -6.06 -18.15
C ASP A 212 22.51 -5.70 -18.48
N ASN A 213 22.31 -4.43 -18.86
CA ASN A 213 21.00 -3.91 -19.20
C ASN A 213 20.52 -4.33 -20.59
N ILE A 214 21.43 -4.68 -21.50
CA ILE A 214 21.11 -5.10 -22.87
C ILE A 214 21.80 -6.44 -23.11
N PRO A 215 21.20 -7.56 -22.66
CA PRO A 215 21.89 -8.85 -22.54
C PRO A 215 22.05 -9.56 -23.89
N VAL A 216 22.83 -8.96 -24.80
CA VAL A 216 23.13 -9.48 -26.14
C VAL A 216 23.97 -10.75 -26.03
N ASP A 217 25.01 -10.73 -25.22
CA ASP A 217 25.84 -11.91 -24.93
C ASP A 217 25.00 -13.10 -24.43
N VAL A 218 24.06 -12.85 -23.50
CA VAL A 218 23.15 -13.90 -23.00
C VAL A 218 22.28 -14.48 -24.13
N ALA A 219 21.72 -13.63 -24.99
CA ALA A 219 20.94 -14.11 -26.13
C ALA A 219 21.81 -14.93 -27.11
N ARG A 220 23.06 -14.51 -27.35
CA ARG A 220 24.02 -15.27 -28.16
C ARG A 220 24.34 -16.63 -27.56
N ASP A 221 24.52 -16.71 -26.24
CA ASP A 221 24.76 -17.97 -25.53
C ASP A 221 23.57 -18.95 -25.61
N MET A 222 22.36 -18.45 -25.90
CA MET A 222 21.19 -19.28 -26.20
C MET A 222 21.23 -19.88 -27.62
N GLY A 223 22.26 -19.58 -28.41
CA GLY A 223 22.50 -20.18 -29.73
C GLY A 223 21.72 -19.50 -30.86
N VAL A 224 21.54 -18.18 -30.80
CA VAL A 224 20.89 -17.38 -31.86
C VAL A 224 21.89 -16.78 -32.85
N ASP A 225 21.52 -16.79 -34.12
CA ASP A 225 22.35 -16.33 -35.24
C ASP A 225 22.21 -14.82 -35.50
N VAL A 226 21.04 -14.25 -35.23
CA VAL A 226 20.72 -12.82 -35.34
C VAL A 226 20.04 -12.34 -34.06
N VAL A 227 20.36 -11.13 -33.61
CA VAL A 227 19.61 -10.49 -32.51
C VAL A 227 18.82 -9.28 -32.98
N ILE A 228 17.60 -9.15 -32.46
CA ILE A 228 16.80 -7.94 -32.47
C ILE A 228 16.90 -7.34 -31.07
N VAL A 229 17.52 -6.17 -30.97
CA VAL A 229 17.76 -5.48 -29.70
C VAL A 229 16.81 -4.31 -29.55
N VAL A 230 16.08 -4.28 -28.44
CA VAL A 230 15.22 -3.15 -28.07
C VAL A 230 15.87 -2.38 -26.94
N ASP A 231 16.45 -1.23 -27.29
CA ASP A 231 17.08 -0.30 -26.35
C ASP A 231 16.13 0.87 -26.07
N ILE A 232 15.58 0.92 -24.86
CA ILE A 232 14.66 1.98 -24.42
C ILE A 232 15.37 3.19 -23.80
N GLY A 233 16.70 3.14 -23.70
CA GLY A 233 17.56 4.25 -23.28
C GLY A 233 17.47 4.62 -21.79
N ASN A 234 18.62 4.98 -21.24
CA ASN A 234 18.78 5.42 -19.84
C ASN A 234 19.35 6.84 -19.77
N PRO A 235 18.53 7.88 -19.92
CA PRO A 235 19.01 9.25 -19.93
C PRO A 235 19.48 9.64 -18.54
N LEU A 236 20.54 10.45 -18.54
CA LEU A 236 21.06 11.08 -17.34
C LEU A 236 20.17 12.26 -16.96
N ARG A 237 19.98 12.47 -15.66
CA ARG A 237 19.28 13.65 -15.15
C ARG A 237 20.16 14.89 -15.27
N ASP A 238 19.55 16.05 -15.44
CA ASP A 238 20.28 17.32 -15.46
C ASP A 238 20.79 17.64 -14.04
N ARG A 239 21.85 18.46 -13.94
CA ARG A 239 22.41 18.90 -12.65
C ARG A 239 21.35 19.46 -11.68
N LYS A 240 20.36 20.18 -12.21
CA LYS A 240 19.27 20.79 -11.44
C LYS A 240 18.34 19.76 -10.79
N ASP A 241 18.29 18.55 -11.33
CA ASP A 241 17.41 17.46 -10.87
C ASP A 241 18.12 16.50 -9.90
N LEU A 242 19.38 16.78 -9.54
CA LEU A 242 20.19 16.00 -8.59
C LEU A 242 20.23 16.72 -7.23
N SER A 243 19.09 16.75 -6.53
CA SER A 243 18.92 17.53 -5.29
C SER A 243 18.98 16.71 -4.01
N THR A 244 18.84 15.39 -4.09
CA THR A 244 18.84 14.50 -2.91
C THR A 244 19.92 13.41 -3.00
N VAL A 245 20.24 12.79 -1.86
CA VAL A 245 21.13 11.61 -1.79
C VAL A 245 20.61 10.49 -2.69
N LEU A 246 19.29 10.26 -2.71
CA LEU A 246 18.67 9.26 -3.57
C LEU A 246 18.84 9.59 -5.05
N ASP A 247 18.74 10.87 -5.45
CA ASP A 247 18.97 11.26 -6.85
C ASP A 247 20.40 11.00 -7.30
N VAL A 248 21.38 11.31 -6.44
CA VAL A 248 22.80 11.05 -6.71
C VAL A 248 23.10 9.55 -6.81
N MET A 249 22.51 8.75 -5.92
CA MET A 249 22.63 7.28 -5.96
C MET A 249 22.01 6.71 -7.24
N ASN A 250 20.79 7.13 -7.60
CA ASN A 250 20.12 6.71 -8.82
C ASN A 250 20.90 7.10 -10.08
N GLN A 251 21.44 8.33 -10.12
CA GLN A 251 22.29 8.79 -11.21
C GLN A 251 23.56 7.91 -11.35
N SER A 252 24.15 7.50 -10.23
CA SER A 252 25.32 6.61 -10.21
C SER A 252 24.98 5.23 -10.78
N ILE A 253 23.81 4.67 -10.43
CA ILE A 253 23.29 3.43 -11.02
C ILE A 253 23.09 3.60 -12.53
N THR A 254 22.44 4.68 -12.97
CA THR A 254 22.21 4.97 -14.39
C THR A 254 23.51 5.07 -15.19
N LEU A 255 24.57 5.66 -14.63
CA LEU A 255 25.88 5.71 -15.26
C LEU A 255 26.50 4.32 -15.45
N MET A 256 26.38 3.43 -14.46
CA MET A 256 26.84 2.03 -14.58
C MET A 256 26.05 1.28 -15.65
N THR A 257 24.72 1.42 -15.63
CA THR A 257 23.80 0.83 -16.62
C THR A 257 24.17 1.26 -18.04
N ARG A 258 24.37 2.57 -18.25
CA ARG A 258 24.73 3.10 -19.57
C ARG A 258 26.05 2.54 -20.08
N LYS A 259 27.07 2.46 -19.23
CA LYS A 259 28.39 1.93 -19.59
C LYS A 259 28.29 0.47 -20.07
N ASN A 260 27.51 -0.37 -19.38
CA ASN A 260 27.34 -1.76 -19.80
C ASN A 260 26.46 -1.89 -21.06
N SER A 261 25.43 -1.04 -21.22
CA SER A 261 24.64 -0.96 -22.46
C SER A 261 25.49 -0.62 -23.67
N GLU A 262 26.33 0.42 -23.59
CA GLU A 262 27.22 0.83 -24.69
C GLU A 262 28.20 -0.30 -25.08
N ALA A 263 28.72 -1.03 -24.09
CA ALA A 263 29.60 -2.17 -24.33
C ALA A 263 28.88 -3.30 -25.08
N GLN A 264 27.65 -3.64 -24.72
CA GLN A 264 26.85 -4.67 -25.41
C GLN A 264 26.44 -4.25 -26.82
N LEU A 265 26.01 -3.00 -27.00
CA LEU A 265 25.67 -2.46 -28.33
C LEU A 265 26.87 -2.46 -29.28
N ALA A 266 28.08 -2.27 -28.77
CA ALA A 266 29.31 -2.35 -29.58
C ALA A 266 29.59 -3.77 -30.11
N THR A 267 28.94 -4.81 -29.58
CA THR A 267 29.09 -6.21 -30.05
C THR A 267 28.16 -6.58 -31.21
N LEU A 268 27.26 -5.68 -31.62
CA LEU A 268 26.29 -5.94 -32.68
C LEU A 268 26.97 -6.20 -34.02
N LYS A 269 26.49 -7.22 -34.73
CA LYS A 269 26.94 -7.63 -36.05
C LYS A 269 26.09 -6.94 -37.13
N PRO A 270 26.55 -6.86 -38.39
CA PRO A 270 25.80 -6.23 -39.48
C PRO A 270 24.38 -6.80 -39.70
N GLY A 271 24.18 -8.09 -39.44
CA GLY A 271 22.87 -8.75 -39.52
C GLY A 271 21.91 -8.44 -38.36
N ASP A 272 22.39 -7.81 -37.29
CA ASP A 272 21.58 -7.52 -36.11
C ASP A 272 20.75 -6.24 -36.30
N VAL A 273 19.58 -6.21 -35.67
CA VAL A 273 18.65 -5.08 -35.76
C VAL A 273 18.56 -4.39 -34.40
N LEU A 274 18.86 -3.09 -34.38
CA LEU A 274 18.68 -2.24 -33.19
C LEU A 274 17.41 -1.40 -33.37
N ILE A 275 16.48 -1.55 -32.42
CA ILE A 275 15.24 -0.78 -32.32
C ILE A 275 15.39 0.17 -31.12
N GLN A 276 15.32 1.47 -31.40
CA GLN A 276 15.40 2.52 -30.38
C GLN A 276 14.13 3.39 -30.40
N PRO A 277 13.15 3.09 -29.54
CA PRO A 277 11.94 3.89 -29.43
C PRO A 277 12.24 5.34 -29.01
N PRO A 278 11.57 6.35 -29.60
CA PRO A 278 11.80 7.75 -29.26
C PRO A 278 11.14 8.11 -27.91
N LEU A 279 11.87 7.93 -26.80
CA LEU A 279 11.35 8.04 -25.42
C LEU A 279 11.90 9.23 -24.62
N SER A 280 12.55 10.20 -25.26
CA SER A 280 13.19 11.35 -24.58
C SER A 280 12.21 12.20 -23.74
N GLY A 281 10.92 12.23 -24.10
CA GLY A 281 9.87 12.99 -23.41
C GLY A 281 9.16 12.27 -22.26
N TYR A 282 9.56 11.06 -21.86
CA TYR A 282 8.89 10.28 -20.81
C TYR A 282 9.84 9.95 -19.66
N GLY A 283 9.48 10.19 -18.41
CA GLY A 283 10.25 9.77 -17.24
C GLY A 283 10.31 8.25 -17.04
N THR A 284 11.20 7.79 -16.16
CA THR A 284 11.26 6.38 -15.73
C THR A 284 10.08 5.98 -14.83
N THR A 285 9.32 6.95 -14.34
CA THR A 285 8.16 6.80 -13.44
C THR A 285 6.82 7.12 -14.10
N ASP A 286 6.80 7.37 -15.42
CA ASP A 286 5.60 7.82 -16.16
C ASP A 286 4.64 6.67 -16.51
N PHE A 287 4.28 5.85 -15.51
CA PHE A 287 3.35 4.73 -15.68
C PHE A 287 1.92 5.16 -16.05
N GLY A 288 1.58 6.45 -15.95
CA GLY A 288 0.32 7.02 -16.45
C GLY A 288 0.26 7.25 -17.97
N ARG A 289 1.36 7.06 -18.70
CA ARG A 289 1.46 7.34 -20.16
C ARG A 289 1.55 6.07 -21.00
N VAL A 290 0.87 5.00 -20.57
CA VAL A 290 0.92 3.66 -21.18
C VAL A 290 0.63 3.70 -22.69
N PRO A 291 -0.47 4.31 -23.20
CA PRO A 291 -0.76 4.29 -24.64
C PRO A 291 0.35 4.91 -25.49
N GLN A 292 0.94 6.01 -25.03
CA GLN A 292 1.96 6.72 -25.79
C GLN A 292 3.31 5.97 -25.79
N LEU A 293 3.64 5.29 -24.69
CA LEU A 293 4.84 4.46 -24.58
C LEU A 293 4.76 3.25 -25.52
N ILE A 294 3.60 2.56 -25.56
CA ILE A 294 3.36 1.45 -26.47
C ILE A 294 3.44 1.93 -27.93
N ASP A 295 2.78 3.04 -28.27
CA ASP A 295 2.82 3.61 -29.63
C ASP A 295 4.27 3.95 -30.08
N ALA A 296 5.09 4.50 -29.19
CA ALA A 296 6.47 4.82 -29.51
C ALA A 296 7.29 3.59 -29.93
N GLY A 297 7.11 2.45 -29.23
CA GLY A 297 7.75 1.19 -29.59
C GLY A 297 7.24 0.61 -30.92
N TYR A 298 5.92 0.68 -31.13
CA TYR A 298 5.29 0.23 -32.38
C TYR A 298 5.83 1.01 -33.58
N ARG A 299 5.80 2.35 -33.53
CA ARG A 299 6.29 3.19 -34.63
C ARG A 299 7.78 2.97 -34.92
N ALA A 300 8.62 2.85 -33.89
CA ALA A 300 10.04 2.62 -34.06
C ALA A 300 10.35 1.30 -34.79
N THR A 301 9.54 0.27 -34.54
CA THR A 301 9.66 -1.03 -35.20
C THR A 301 9.15 -0.99 -36.64
N THR A 302 8.02 -0.33 -36.88
CA THR A 302 7.43 -0.19 -38.23
C THR A 302 8.35 0.56 -39.19
N VAL A 303 9.12 1.55 -38.71
CA VAL A 303 10.15 2.23 -39.52
C VAL A 303 11.22 1.26 -40.04
N LEU A 304 11.48 0.17 -39.32
CA LEU A 304 12.48 -0.84 -39.67
C LEU A 304 11.89 -2.04 -40.43
N ALA A 305 10.62 -1.98 -40.86
CA ALA A 305 9.92 -3.09 -41.48
C ALA A 305 10.64 -3.68 -42.71
N ALA A 306 11.29 -2.84 -43.52
CA ALA A 306 12.05 -3.32 -44.68
C ALA A 306 13.24 -4.20 -44.29
N ARG A 307 13.97 -3.83 -43.22
CA ARG A 307 15.10 -4.61 -42.70
C ARG A 307 14.63 -5.87 -41.98
N LEU A 308 13.51 -5.77 -41.26
CA LEU A 308 12.90 -6.91 -40.56
C LEU A 308 12.30 -7.94 -41.54
N ALA A 309 11.82 -7.50 -42.71
CA ALA A 309 11.26 -8.39 -43.73
C ALA A 309 12.28 -9.44 -44.22
N GLU A 310 13.59 -9.14 -44.19
CA GLU A 310 14.66 -10.09 -44.50
C GLU A 310 14.73 -11.26 -43.49
N LEU A 311 14.20 -11.08 -42.29
CA LEU A 311 14.18 -12.06 -41.21
C LEU A 311 12.85 -12.85 -41.14
N ARG A 312 11.90 -12.54 -42.02
CA ARG A 312 10.55 -13.14 -41.99
C ARG A 312 10.61 -14.62 -42.37
N LYS A 313 9.86 -15.45 -41.64
CA LYS A 313 9.71 -16.89 -41.91
C LYS A 313 8.33 -17.20 -42.50
N PRO A 314 8.21 -18.20 -43.40
CA PRO A 314 6.94 -18.90 -43.62
C PRO A 314 6.53 -19.64 -42.33
N LYS A 315 5.26 -19.60 -41.93
CA LYS A 315 4.76 -20.27 -40.71
C LYS A 315 5.18 -21.75 -40.65
N ASP A 316 5.79 -22.18 -39.55
CA ASP A 316 6.27 -23.55 -39.31
C ASP A 316 5.74 -24.16 -37.98
N LEU A 317 6.17 -25.36 -37.63
CA LEU A 317 5.75 -26.12 -36.44
C LEU A 317 5.98 -25.38 -35.10
N ASN A 318 6.95 -24.47 -35.02
CA ASN A 318 7.17 -23.66 -33.80
C ASN A 318 6.08 -22.58 -33.64
N SER A 319 5.48 -22.11 -34.75
CA SER A 319 4.29 -21.26 -34.67
C SER A 319 3.08 -22.00 -34.11
N GLU A 320 2.95 -23.32 -34.33
CA GLU A 320 1.88 -24.13 -33.75
C GLU A 320 2.06 -24.31 -32.23
N ALA A 321 3.29 -24.51 -31.74
CA ALA A 321 3.56 -24.61 -30.30
C ALA A 321 3.27 -23.30 -29.56
N LEU A 322 3.64 -22.16 -30.15
CA LEU A 322 3.33 -20.83 -29.63
C LEU A 322 1.82 -20.54 -29.69
N ASP A 323 1.16 -20.88 -30.80
CA ASP A 323 -0.29 -20.74 -30.95
C ASP A 323 -1.05 -21.64 -29.95
N VAL A 324 -0.56 -22.85 -29.65
CA VAL A 324 -1.10 -23.72 -28.59
C VAL A 324 -0.83 -23.14 -27.21
N ALA A 325 0.36 -22.60 -26.92
CA ALA A 325 0.64 -21.93 -25.65
C ALA A 325 -0.24 -20.67 -25.45
N ARG A 326 -0.63 -20.02 -26.55
CA ARG A 326 -1.58 -18.91 -26.59
C ARG A 326 -3.04 -19.37 -26.50
N THR A 327 -3.34 -20.67 -26.64
CA THR A 327 -4.72 -21.15 -26.44
C THR A 327 -5.15 -20.94 -24.99
N PRO A 328 -6.37 -20.45 -24.72
CA PRO A 328 -6.86 -20.23 -23.36
C PRO A 328 -7.18 -21.55 -22.63
N ASN A 329 -6.18 -22.41 -22.37
CA ASN A 329 -6.34 -23.52 -21.44
C ASN A 329 -6.10 -23.03 -20.00
N GLN A 330 -6.96 -23.46 -19.08
CA GLN A 330 -7.26 -22.78 -17.83
C GLN A 330 -6.02 -22.51 -16.96
N ARG A 331 -5.58 -21.23 -16.94
CA ARG A 331 -4.48 -20.69 -16.10
C ARG A 331 -4.72 -20.82 -14.58
N LYS A 332 -5.84 -21.41 -14.15
CA LYS A 332 -6.26 -21.52 -12.75
C LYS A 332 -6.37 -22.99 -12.35
N PRO A 333 -5.32 -23.58 -11.75
CA PRO A 333 -5.35 -24.98 -11.31
C PRO A 333 -6.40 -25.19 -10.21
N VAL A 334 -6.93 -26.41 -10.11
CA VAL A 334 -7.76 -26.83 -8.96
C VAL A 334 -6.84 -27.09 -7.79
N ILE A 335 -7.09 -26.47 -6.63
CA ILE A 335 -6.23 -26.58 -5.46
C ILE A 335 -6.69 -27.73 -4.56
N ASP A 336 -5.82 -28.70 -4.37
CA ASP A 336 -6.11 -29.92 -3.62
C ASP A 336 -5.65 -29.82 -2.16
N ALA A 337 -4.61 -29.04 -1.89
CA ALA A 337 -4.04 -28.85 -0.57
C ALA A 337 -3.48 -27.43 -0.38
N ILE A 338 -3.38 -26.99 0.87
CA ILE A 338 -2.72 -25.73 1.25
C ILE A 338 -1.60 -26.06 2.25
N ARG A 339 -0.40 -25.55 2.01
CA ARG A 339 0.75 -25.65 2.91
C ARG A 339 1.24 -24.26 3.28
N VAL A 340 1.61 -24.07 4.54
CA VAL A 340 2.21 -22.82 5.03
C VAL A 340 3.70 -23.07 5.30
N GLU A 341 4.55 -22.20 4.79
CA GLU A 341 5.98 -22.11 5.08
C GLU A 341 6.21 -20.76 5.77
N ASN A 342 6.54 -20.78 7.06
CA ASN A 342 6.48 -19.60 7.91
C ASN A 342 7.65 -19.55 8.89
N ASN A 343 8.29 -18.38 9.00
CA ASN A 343 9.32 -18.10 9.99
C ASN A 343 9.04 -16.80 10.79
N SER A 344 7.79 -16.34 10.79
CA SER A 344 7.34 -15.18 11.57
C SER A 344 7.04 -15.54 13.04
N LYS A 345 6.68 -14.52 13.82
CA LYS A 345 6.29 -14.67 15.24
C LYS A 345 4.93 -15.36 15.44
N VAL A 346 4.06 -15.35 14.43
CA VAL A 346 2.72 -15.96 14.51
C VAL A 346 2.73 -17.40 14.00
N SER A 347 1.77 -18.21 14.46
CA SER A 347 1.66 -19.61 14.05
C SER A 347 1.12 -19.78 12.63
N ASP A 348 1.41 -20.94 12.04
CA ASP A 348 0.89 -21.36 10.73
C ASP A 348 -0.64 -21.39 10.69
N GLU A 349 -1.29 -21.66 11.84
CA GLU A 349 -2.74 -21.65 11.98
C GLU A 349 -3.34 -20.25 11.80
N VAL A 350 -2.67 -19.21 12.31
CA VAL A 350 -3.04 -17.81 12.08
C VAL A 350 -2.98 -17.51 10.59
N ILE A 351 -1.86 -17.85 9.92
CA ILE A 351 -1.72 -17.63 8.47
C ILE A 351 -2.82 -18.38 7.71
N ARG A 352 -3.02 -19.66 8.03
CA ARG A 352 -4.02 -20.52 7.39
C ARG A 352 -5.45 -20.00 7.56
N HIS A 353 -5.77 -19.35 8.68
CA HIS A 353 -7.08 -18.77 8.94
C HIS A 353 -7.47 -17.71 7.90
N TYR A 354 -6.52 -16.87 7.50
CA TYR A 354 -6.76 -15.81 6.50
C TYR A 354 -6.82 -16.34 5.07
N ILE A 355 -6.40 -17.58 4.79
CA ILE A 355 -6.49 -18.19 3.46
C ILE A 355 -7.90 -18.71 3.21
N ARG A 356 -8.68 -17.97 2.42
CA ARG A 356 -10.08 -18.24 2.09
C ARG A 356 -10.27 -19.10 0.83
N GLN A 357 -9.17 -19.52 0.18
CA GLN A 357 -9.20 -20.46 -0.95
C GLN A 357 -9.81 -21.81 -0.51
N PRO A 358 -10.95 -22.23 -1.09
CA PRO A 358 -11.50 -23.56 -0.81
C PRO A 358 -10.66 -24.65 -1.48
N LEU A 359 -10.62 -25.83 -0.85
CA LEU A 359 -10.02 -27.03 -1.44
C LEU A 359 -10.99 -27.66 -2.46
N GLY A 360 -10.44 -28.28 -3.50
CA GLY A 360 -11.21 -28.91 -4.59
C GLY A 360 -11.80 -27.94 -5.61
N THR A 361 -11.54 -26.63 -5.47
CA THR A 361 -12.00 -25.59 -6.41
C THR A 361 -10.84 -25.00 -7.19
N ARG A 362 -11.13 -24.37 -8.34
CA ARG A 362 -10.13 -23.59 -9.09
C ARG A 362 -9.58 -22.45 -8.23
N LEU A 363 -8.32 -22.10 -8.50
CA LEU A 363 -7.62 -20.98 -7.88
C LEU A 363 -8.36 -19.65 -8.11
N ASP A 364 -8.72 -18.98 -7.02
CA ASP A 364 -9.34 -17.65 -7.04
C ASP A 364 -8.25 -16.59 -6.76
N LEU A 365 -7.66 -16.07 -7.83
CA LEU A 365 -6.57 -15.10 -7.76
C LEU A 365 -6.97 -13.80 -7.06
N GLY A 366 -8.20 -13.31 -7.28
CA GLY A 366 -8.67 -12.07 -6.64
C GLY A 366 -8.79 -12.26 -5.13
N ARG A 367 -9.39 -13.37 -4.70
CA ARG A 367 -9.47 -13.72 -3.28
C ARG A 367 -8.10 -13.90 -2.64
N LEU A 368 -7.18 -14.59 -3.31
CA LEU A 368 -5.83 -14.76 -2.78
C LEU A 368 -5.07 -13.45 -2.67
N GLN A 369 -5.27 -12.53 -3.62
CA GLN A 369 -4.69 -11.20 -3.53
C GLN A 369 -5.19 -10.48 -2.28
N ASP A 370 -6.50 -10.47 -2.02
CA ASP A 370 -7.07 -9.91 -0.80
C ASP A 370 -6.56 -10.61 0.48
N ASP A 371 -6.41 -11.95 0.44
CA ASP A 371 -5.88 -12.75 1.56
C ASP A 371 -4.43 -12.37 1.87
N MET A 372 -3.58 -12.21 0.85
CA MET A 372 -2.18 -11.82 1.03
C MET A 372 -2.07 -10.36 1.49
N SER A 373 -2.90 -9.46 0.94
CA SER A 373 -2.97 -8.05 1.41
C SER A 373 -3.35 -7.97 2.88
N THR A 374 -4.34 -8.77 3.30
CA THR A 374 -4.77 -8.84 4.72
C THR A 374 -3.65 -9.38 5.61
N LEU A 375 -3.00 -10.47 5.21
CA LEU A 375 -1.88 -11.04 5.96
C LEU A 375 -0.71 -10.08 6.07
N TYR A 376 -0.32 -9.43 4.97
CA TYR A 376 0.73 -8.42 4.97
C TYR A 376 0.36 -7.23 5.87
N GLY A 377 -0.91 -6.82 5.87
CA GLY A 377 -1.47 -5.77 6.73
C GLY A 377 -1.44 -6.08 8.23
N LEU A 378 -1.14 -7.30 8.66
CA LEU A 378 -0.98 -7.65 10.08
C LEU A 378 0.34 -7.10 10.69
N ASP A 379 1.24 -6.54 9.87
CA ASP A 379 2.55 -6.00 10.29
C ASP A 379 3.56 -7.05 10.83
N TYR A 380 3.31 -8.36 10.67
CA TYR A 380 4.22 -9.44 11.11
C TYR A 380 5.28 -9.86 10.07
N PHE A 381 5.11 -9.46 8.82
CA PHE A 381 5.83 -10.03 7.68
C PHE A 381 6.60 -8.95 6.92
N ASP A 382 7.77 -9.30 6.41
CA ASP A 382 8.42 -8.55 5.33
C ASP A 382 7.80 -8.91 3.97
N GLN A 383 7.26 -10.13 3.85
CA GLN A 383 6.72 -10.63 2.60
C GLN A 383 5.75 -11.80 2.85
N VAL A 384 4.64 -11.83 2.10
CA VAL A 384 3.68 -12.94 2.11
C VAL A 384 3.35 -13.32 0.66
N GLN A 385 3.94 -14.41 0.17
CA GLN A 385 3.77 -14.87 -1.21
C GLN A 385 3.01 -16.18 -1.26
N TYR A 386 2.48 -16.49 -2.44
CA TYR A 386 1.94 -17.81 -2.73
C TYR A 386 2.54 -18.37 -4.01
N ARG A 387 2.61 -19.69 -4.09
CA ARG A 387 2.94 -20.42 -5.31
C ARG A 387 2.12 -21.70 -5.38
N VAL A 388 1.82 -22.18 -6.58
CA VAL A 388 1.23 -23.50 -6.75
C VAL A 388 2.33 -24.50 -7.05
N VAL A 389 2.33 -25.64 -6.37
CA VAL A 389 3.31 -26.72 -6.58
C VAL A 389 2.56 -28.01 -6.83
N LYS A 390 2.94 -28.70 -7.91
CA LYS A 390 2.37 -30.00 -8.23
C LYS A 390 3.15 -31.12 -7.56
N GLU A 391 2.55 -31.72 -6.54
CA GLU A 391 3.13 -32.80 -5.76
C GLU A 391 2.28 -34.06 -5.98
N LYS A 392 2.85 -35.14 -6.52
CA LYS A 392 2.15 -36.43 -6.72
C LYS A 392 0.81 -36.31 -7.46
N LYS A 393 0.72 -35.41 -8.46
CA LYS A 393 -0.48 -35.04 -9.25
C LYS A 393 -1.51 -34.16 -8.52
N LEU A 394 -1.23 -33.71 -7.31
CA LEU A 394 -2.07 -32.76 -6.57
C LEU A 394 -1.47 -31.36 -6.69
N ASN A 395 -2.29 -30.35 -6.93
CA ASN A 395 -1.85 -28.95 -6.90
C ASN A 395 -1.95 -28.45 -5.45
N THR A 396 -0.80 -28.23 -4.83
CA THR A 396 -0.68 -27.68 -3.48
C THR A 396 -0.42 -26.18 -3.57
N LEU A 397 -1.28 -25.37 -2.98
CA LEU A 397 -1.04 -23.95 -2.78
C LEU A 397 -0.11 -23.78 -1.58
N VAL A 398 1.11 -23.32 -1.82
CA VAL A 398 2.10 -23.05 -0.79
C VAL A 398 2.10 -21.56 -0.50
N ILE A 399 1.81 -21.18 0.75
CA ILE A 399 1.92 -19.81 1.26
C ILE A 399 3.28 -19.68 1.95
N HIS A 400 4.11 -18.77 1.45
CA HIS A 400 5.41 -18.47 2.02
C HIS A 400 5.37 -17.13 2.75
N ALA A 401 5.47 -17.16 4.06
CA ALA A 401 5.37 -16.00 4.94
C ALA A 401 6.73 -15.75 5.60
N THR A 402 7.41 -14.69 5.16
CA THR A 402 8.71 -14.26 5.72
C THR A 402 8.47 -13.25 6.83
N GLY A 403 8.89 -13.60 8.05
CA GLY A 403 8.85 -12.75 9.22
C GLY A 403 9.69 -11.48 9.05
N LYS A 404 9.25 -10.41 9.71
CA LYS A 404 9.85 -9.08 9.61
C LYS A 404 11.27 -9.02 10.21
N LYS A 405 12.32 -8.99 9.37
CA LYS A 405 13.74 -8.93 9.80
C LYS A 405 14.10 -7.61 10.49
N GLY A 406 13.38 -6.54 10.17
CA GLY A 406 13.48 -5.24 10.88
C GLY A 406 12.82 -5.26 12.27
N GLY A 407 12.18 -6.36 12.64
CA GLY A 407 11.43 -6.47 13.89
C GLY A 407 9.99 -5.98 13.77
N THR A 408 9.19 -6.37 14.75
CA THR A 408 7.73 -6.18 14.77
C THR A 408 7.29 -5.11 15.76
N ASP A 409 8.23 -4.46 16.43
CA ASP A 409 7.94 -3.47 17.45
C ASP A 409 8.04 -2.09 16.82
N PHE A 410 7.04 -1.25 17.06
CA PHE A 410 6.89 0.02 16.34
C PHE A 410 6.77 1.19 17.29
N LEU A 411 7.56 2.23 17.05
CA LEU A 411 7.34 3.57 17.57
C LEU A 411 6.68 4.42 16.49
N ARG A 412 5.54 5.03 16.80
CA ARG A 412 4.93 6.09 16.00
C ARG A 412 4.95 7.39 16.80
N LEU A 413 5.12 8.50 16.09
CA LEU A 413 5.06 9.83 16.66
C LEU A 413 3.84 10.56 16.09
N GLY A 414 3.28 11.48 16.86
CA GLY A 414 2.13 12.28 16.47
C GLY A 414 2.33 13.71 16.93
N LEU A 415 1.88 14.65 16.10
CA LEU A 415 1.80 16.06 16.46
C LEU A 415 0.41 16.54 16.05
N ASN A 416 -0.22 17.29 16.94
CA ASN A 416 -1.40 18.08 16.66
C ASN A 416 -1.13 19.52 17.09
N LEU A 417 -1.33 20.47 16.20
CA LEU A 417 -1.30 21.89 16.51
C LEU A 417 -2.58 22.49 15.93
N SER A 418 -3.36 23.18 16.75
CA SER A 418 -4.56 23.90 16.33
C SER A 418 -4.56 25.29 16.94
N ASP A 419 -4.60 26.32 16.10
CA ASP A 419 -4.57 27.72 16.51
C ASP A 419 -5.73 28.47 15.84
N ASP A 420 -6.47 29.26 16.62
CA ASP A 420 -7.65 30.01 16.18
C ASP A 420 -7.35 31.46 15.73
N MET A 421 -6.07 31.87 15.79
CA MET A 421 -5.53 33.20 15.52
C MET A 421 -6.15 34.32 16.37
N ARG A 422 -6.78 33.98 17.48
CA ARG A 422 -7.39 34.90 18.46
C ARG A 422 -6.66 34.92 19.80
N GLY A 423 -5.67 34.04 19.98
CA GLY A 423 -4.74 34.07 21.12
C GLY A 423 -4.68 32.78 21.93
N GLU A 424 -5.44 31.74 21.56
CA GLU A 424 -5.35 30.43 22.17
C GLU A 424 -4.87 29.39 21.14
N SER A 425 -3.72 28.77 21.42
CA SER A 425 -3.15 27.72 20.60
C SER A 425 -3.17 26.43 21.40
N THR A 426 -3.77 25.38 20.82
CA THR A 426 -3.71 24.04 21.36
C THR A 426 -2.61 23.23 20.68
N PHE A 427 -1.77 22.56 21.47
CA PHE A 427 -0.75 21.64 20.95
C PHE A 427 -0.81 20.31 21.68
N ASN A 428 -0.62 19.21 20.94
CA ASN A 428 -0.42 17.89 21.50
C ASN A 428 0.75 17.21 20.78
N LEU A 429 1.68 16.64 21.55
CA LEU A 429 2.74 15.77 21.08
C LEU A 429 2.47 14.37 21.61
N GLY A 430 2.35 13.41 20.70
CA GLY A 430 2.05 12.03 21.01
C GLY A 430 3.17 11.08 20.58
N GLY A 431 3.29 9.97 21.29
CA GLY A 431 4.07 8.80 20.88
C GLY A 431 3.34 7.52 21.26
N SER A 432 3.34 6.54 20.36
CA SER A 432 2.93 5.16 20.69
C SER A 432 4.05 4.19 20.45
N TYR A 433 4.25 3.32 21.44
CA TYR A 433 5.14 2.18 21.33
C TYR A 433 4.32 0.90 21.41
N ARG A 434 4.46 0.06 20.39
CA ARG A 434 3.72 -1.19 20.28
C ARG A 434 4.67 -2.36 20.09
N MET A 435 4.57 -3.36 20.97
CA MET A 435 5.21 -4.66 20.81
C MET A 435 4.22 -5.64 20.20
N ASN A 436 4.58 -6.24 19.06
CA ASN A 436 3.70 -7.18 18.36
C ASN A 436 4.23 -8.62 18.45
N GLY A 437 3.32 -9.59 18.41
CA GLY A 437 3.68 -11.00 18.31
C GLY A 437 4.30 -11.55 19.59
N LEU A 438 3.82 -11.11 20.75
CA LEU A 438 4.28 -11.56 22.07
C LEU A 438 4.03 -13.05 22.31
N ASN A 439 3.13 -13.66 21.52
CA ASN A 439 2.92 -15.10 21.47
C ASN A 439 2.47 -15.56 20.07
N ARG A 440 2.31 -16.88 19.91
CA ARG A 440 1.95 -17.53 18.64
C ARG A 440 0.56 -17.17 18.09
N LEU A 441 -0.31 -16.57 18.91
CA LEU A 441 -1.63 -16.07 18.48
C LEU A 441 -1.58 -14.59 18.04
N GLY A 442 -0.47 -13.90 18.25
CA GLY A 442 -0.33 -12.48 17.91
C GLY A 442 -0.78 -11.54 19.04
N ALA A 443 -0.53 -11.88 20.30
CA ALA A 443 -0.72 -10.93 21.39
C ALA A 443 0.17 -9.69 21.25
N GLU A 444 -0.31 -8.56 21.74
CA GLU A 444 0.32 -7.26 21.57
C GLU A 444 0.30 -6.46 22.86
N TRP A 445 1.32 -5.62 23.06
CA TRP A 445 1.33 -4.60 24.10
C TRP A 445 1.40 -3.24 23.44
N LEU A 446 0.49 -2.35 23.78
CA LEU A 446 0.45 -0.97 23.29
C LEU A 446 0.59 -0.02 24.47
N THR A 447 1.51 0.93 24.37
CA THR A 447 1.60 2.08 25.27
C THR A 447 1.56 3.36 24.45
N ARG A 448 0.70 4.30 24.85
CA ARG A 448 0.56 5.63 24.24
C ARG A 448 0.84 6.68 25.31
N VAL A 449 1.56 7.73 24.90
CA VAL A 449 1.86 8.90 25.72
C VAL A 449 1.54 10.13 24.89
N GLN A 450 0.76 11.04 25.44
CA GLN A 450 0.44 12.33 24.86
C GLN A 450 0.66 13.44 25.88
N LEU A 451 1.30 14.51 25.44
CA LEU A 451 1.58 15.71 26.22
C LEU A 451 0.99 16.92 25.49
N GLY A 452 0.49 17.90 26.22
CA GLY A 452 -0.18 19.06 25.64
C GLY A 452 -1.42 19.47 26.41
N ASP A 453 -2.39 20.05 25.71
CA ASP A 453 -3.69 20.42 26.27
C ASP A 453 -4.46 19.20 26.78
N ARG A 454 -4.43 18.12 25.99
CA ARG A 454 -4.90 16.80 26.42
C ARG A 454 -3.69 15.95 26.74
N GLN A 455 -3.58 15.50 27.98
CA GLN A 455 -2.54 14.56 28.38
C GLN A 455 -3.15 13.17 28.43
N GLU A 456 -2.44 12.19 27.88
CA GLU A 456 -2.84 10.78 27.94
C GLU A 456 -1.60 9.93 28.28
N LEU A 457 -1.77 8.99 29.19
CA LEU A 457 -0.96 7.79 29.29
C LEU A 457 -1.92 6.62 29.21
N TYR A 458 -1.84 5.82 28.15
CA TYR A 458 -2.67 4.63 27.97
C TYR A 458 -1.76 3.42 27.79
N SER A 459 -2.04 2.31 28.48
CA SER A 459 -1.35 1.05 28.24
C SER A 459 -2.33 -0.10 28.21
N GLU A 460 -2.27 -0.93 27.17
CA GLU A 460 -3.16 -2.06 26.92
C GLU A 460 -2.35 -3.30 26.57
N PHE A 461 -2.71 -4.44 27.16
CA PHE A 461 -2.25 -5.75 26.73
C PHE A 461 -3.38 -6.45 25.98
N TYR A 462 -3.24 -6.63 24.67
CA TYR A 462 -4.24 -7.25 23.81
C TYR A 462 -3.92 -8.74 23.60
N GLN A 463 -4.80 -9.63 24.08
CA GLN A 463 -4.64 -11.07 23.95
C GLN A 463 -5.76 -11.67 23.07
N PRO A 464 -5.44 -12.11 21.84
CA PRO A 464 -6.33 -12.93 21.02
C PRO A 464 -6.69 -14.24 21.74
N LEU A 465 -7.94 -14.66 21.64
CA LEU A 465 -8.44 -15.93 22.18
C LEU A 465 -8.63 -17.00 21.09
N ASP A 466 -8.49 -16.62 19.82
CA ASP A 466 -8.52 -17.51 18.67
C ASP A 466 -7.55 -17.06 17.56
N VAL A 467 -7.26 -17.97 16.62
CA VAL A 467 -6.25 -17.77 15.55
C VAL A 467 -6.55 -16.62 14.58
N GLY A 468 -7.80 -16.17 14.50
CA GLY A 468 -8.21 -15.03 13.67
C GLY A 468 -8.33 -13.72 14.43
N SER A 469 -7.94 -13.68 15.71
CA SER A 469 -8.17 -12.56 16.62
C SER A 469 -9.62 -12.07 16.63
N ARG A 470 -10.57 -12.97 16.37
CA ARG A 470 -11.99 -12.64 16.34
C ARG A 470 -12.48 -12.33 17.73
N TYR A 471 -11.97 -13.01 18.76
CA TYR A 471 -12.27 -12.75 20.15
C TYR A 471 -10.98 -12.37 20.89
N PHE A 472 -11.08 -11.44 21.82
CA PHE A 472 -9.93 -11.01 22.61
C PHE A 472 -10.32 -10.57 24.01
N VAL A 473 -9.30 -10.54 24.87
CA VAL A 473 -9.34 -9.86 26.16
C VAL A 473 -8.23 -8.80 26.18
N ALA A 474 -8.54 -7.64 26.74
CA ALA A 474 -7.65 -6.49 26.76
C ALA A 474 -7.74 -5.74 28.09
N PRO A 475 -7.00 -6.15 29.14
CA PRO A 475 -6.77 -5.31 30.30
C PRO A 475 -6.01 -4.05 29.90
N PHE A 476 -6.38 -2.93 30.51
CA PHE A 476 -5.75 -1.65 30.25
C PHE A 476 -5.68 -0.79 31.51
N LEU A 477 -4.75 0.17 31.48
CA LEU A 477 -4.61 1.25 32.44
C LEU A 477 -4.56 2.56 31.66
N PHE A 478 -5.06 3.62 32.28
CA PHE A 478 -5.06 4.94 31.68
C PHE A 478 -4.88 6.03 32.72
N HIS A 479 -4.35 7.16 32.25
CA HIS A 479 -4.37 8.44 32.92
C HIS A 479 -4.63 9.50 31.85
N GLU A 480 -5.67 10.30 32.02
CA GLU A 480 -6.06 11.38 31.12
C GLU A 480 -6.18 12.70 31.89
N ALA A 481 -5.84 13.81 31.25
CA ALA A 481 -6.11 15.14 31.78
C ALA A 481 -6.53 16.08 30.66
N GLN A 482 -7.67 16.75 30.81
CA GLN A 482 -8.24 17.67 29.83
C GLN A 482 -8.88 18.89 30.49
N ASN A 483 -9.07 19.96 29.71
CA ASN A 483 -9.78 21.14 30.17
C ASN A 483 -11.27 21.03 29.81
N VAL A 484 -12.14 21.48 30.71
CA VAL A 484 -13.58 21.63 30.47
C VAL A 484 -13.93 23.08 30.76
N ASP A 485 -14.41 23.79 29.74
CA ASP A 485 -14.65 25.22 29.79
C ASP A 485 -16.15 25.52 29.88
N VAL A 486 -16.49 26.50 30.72
CA VAL A 486 -17.75 27.22 30.66
C VAL A 486 -17.45 28.59 30.07
N THR A 487 -18.05 28.89 28.93
CA THR A 487 -17.74 30.10 28.15
C THR A 487 -18.89 31.10 28.11
N GLU A 488 -18.56 32.38 28.04
CA GLU A 488 -19.44 33.48 27.66
C GLU A 488 -18.78 34.26 26.52
N ASP A 489 -19.55 34.63 25.49
CA ASP A 489 -19.03 35.27 24.27
C ASP A 489 -17.84 34.54 23.59
N ASN A 490 -17.85 33.20 23.66
CA ASN A 490 -16.79 32.31 23.16
C ASN A 490 -15.46 32.44 23.94
N ASP A 491 -15.40 33.20 25.04
CA ASP A 491 -14.24 33.31 25.95
C ASP A 491 -14.47 32.48 27.23
N PRO A 492 -13.43 31.90 27.87
CA PRO A 492 -13.61 31.00 29.00
C PRO A 492 -13.83 31.82 30.29
N LEU A 493 -15.03 31.73 30.87
CA LEU A 493 -15.34 32.31 32.19
C LEU A 493 -14.80 31.44 33.33
N LEU A 494 -14.97 30.12 33.18
CA LEU A 494 -14.58 29.12 34.15
C LEU A 494 -13.95 27.95 33.40
N ARG A 495 -12.80 27.46 33.88
CA ARG A 495 -12.08 26.33 33.30
C ARG A 495 -11.73 25.35 34.40
N TYR A 496 -12.22 24.12 34.28
CA TYR A 496 -11.81 23.00 35.11
C TYR A 496 -10.71 22.19 34.41
N ARG A 497 -9.67 21.81 35.14
CA ARG A 497 -8.74 20.75 34.72
C ARG A 497 -9.24 19.44 35.30
N LEU A 498 -9.77 18.60 34.43
CA LEU A 498 -10.30 17.30 34.77
C LEU A 498 -9.21 16.24 34.57
N GLU A 499 -8.73 15.67 35.67
CA GLU A 499 -7.71 14.62 35.68
C GLU A 499 -8.36 13.31 36.10
N ARG A 500 -8.16 12.23 35.34
CA ARG A 500 -8.64 10.88 35.66
C ARG A 500 -7.52 9.88 35.49
N TYR A 501 -7.49 8.88 36.35
CA TYR A 501 -6.68 7.68 36.14
C TYR A 501 -7.44 6.46 36.59
N GLY A 502 -7.17 5.35 35.94
CA GLY A 502 -7.95 4.15 36.17
C GLY A 502 -7.39 2.93 35.47
N TYR A 503 -8.14 1.85 35.62
CA TYR A 503 -7.87 0.59 34.95
C TYR A 503 -9.19 -0.05 34.55
N GLY A 504 -9.12 -0.93 33.58
CA GLY A 504 -10.28 -1.66 33.12
C GLY A 504 -9.92 -2.96 32.44
N LEU A 505 -10.96 -3.73 32.16
CA LEU A 505 -10.88 -4.97 31.41
C LEU A 505 -11.89 -4.92 30.28
N ASN A 506 -11.39 -5.00 29.04
CA ASN A 506 -12.22 -5.18 27.87
C ASN A 506 -12.26 -6.66 27.47
N VAL A 507 -13.43 -7.15 27.11
CA VAL A 507 -13.60 -8.33 26.25
C VAL A 507 -14.25 -7.87 24.97
N GLY A 508 -13.81 -8.41 23.84
CA GLY A 508 -14.30 -7.90 22.57
C GLY A 508 -14.28 -8.89 21.44
N ARG A 509 -14.89 -8.45 20.35
CA ARG A 509 -14.99 -9.21 19.11
C ARG A 509 -14.70 -8.34 17.90
N GLN A 510 -13.79 -8.77 17.03
CA GLN A 510 -13.58 -8.16 15.72
C GLN A 510 -14.62 -8.66 14.70
N ILE A 511 -15.04 -7.76 13.82
CA ILE A 511 -16.04 -7.98 12.78
C ILE A 511 -15.35 -7.77 11.43
N ALA A 512 -14.88 -8.88 10.85
CA ALA A 512 -14.05 -8.87 9.64
C ALA A 512 -12.88 -7.88 9.79
N ASN A 513 -12.49 -7.19 8.71
CA ASN A 513 -11.43 -6.19 8.72
C ASN A 513 -11.95 -4.77 9.07
N ASN A 514 -13.24 -4.62 9.35
CA ASN A 514 -13.90 -3.30 9.30
C ASN A 514 -14.45 -2.83 10.64
N GLY A 515 -14.55 -3.67 11.66
CA GLY A 515 -15.09 -3.18 12.93
C GLY A 515 -14.78 -4.05 14.12
N GLU A 516 -15.22 -3.57 15.27
CA GLU A 516 -15.02 -4.20 16.57
C GLU A 516 -16.15 -3.83 17.53
N ILE A 517 -16.50 -4.77 18.42
CA ILE A 517 -17.33 -4.53 19.59
C ILE A 517 -16.49 -4.81 20.83
N ARG A 518 -16.51 -3.90 21.81
CA ARG A 518 -15.91 -4.08 23.13
C ARG A 518 -16.94 -3.92 24.23
N LEU A 519 -16.89 -4.81 25.21
CA LEU A 519 -17.57 -4.72 26.49
C LEU A 519 -16.51 -4.56 27.57
N GLY A 520 -16.56 -3.45 28.30
CA GLY A 520 -15.59 -3.06 29.31
C GLY A 520 -16.22 -2.94 30.69
N ALA A 521 -15.45 -3.25 31.73
CA ALA A 521 -15.70 -2.81 33.10
C ALA A 521 -14.51 -1.96 33.54
N VAL A 522 -14.77 -0.76 34.05
CA VAL A 522 -13.76 0.26 34.32
C VAL A 522 -13.94 0.83 35.72
N GLN A 523 -12.82 1.03 36.41
CA GLN A 523 -12.70 1.79 37.65
C GLN A 523 -11.77 2.96 37.40
N ALA A 524 -12.20 4.17 37.76
CA ALA A 524 -11.41 5.38 37.65
C ALA A 524 -11.59 6.26 38.88
N TYR A 525 -10.55 7.05 39.14
CA TYR A 525 -10.49 8.06 40.17
C TYR A 525 -10.06 9.36 39.51
N GLY A 526 -10.63 10.47 39.93
CA GLY A 526 -10.30 11.74 39.33
C GLY A 526 -10.57 12.92 40.23
N LYS A 527 -10.10 14.06 39.75
CA LYS A 527 -10.31 15.36 40.35
C LYS A 527 -10.58 16.40 39.27
N ALA A 528 -11.37 17.41 39.59
CA ALA A 528 -11.59 18.58 38.76
C ALA A 528 -11.12 19.82 39.54
N ASP A 529 -9.99 20.39 39.13
CA ASP A 529 -9.42 21.59 39.76
C ASP A 529 -9.77 22.84 38.95
N VAL A 530 -10.11 23.94 39.62
CA VAL A 530 -10.38 25.23 38.94
C VAL A 530 -9.06 25.87 38.46
N ARG A 531 -8.97 26.20 37.17
CA ARG A 531 -7.81 26.86 36.54
C ARG A 531 -8.05 28.32 36.19
N ILE A 532 -9.26 28.64 35.75
CA ILE A 532 -9.72 29.98 35.42
C ILE A 532 -11.10 30.11 36.06
N GLY A 533 -11.39 31.23 36.74
CA GLY A 533 -12.66 31.45 37.44
C GLY A 533 -12.46 31.88 38.88
N ASP A 534 -13.52 31.79 39.68
CA ASP A 534 -13.50 32.12 41.11
C ASP A 534 -12.67 31.08 41.90
N PRO A 535 -11.55 31.47 42.55
CA PRO A 535 -10.71 30.54 43.32
C PRO A 535 -11.38 29.96 44.57
N SER A 536 -12.57 30.46 44.95
CA SER A 536 -13.35 29.93 46.07
C SER A 536 -14.24 28.74 45.69
N LEU A 537 -14.39 28.45 44.40
CA LEU A 537 -15.05 27.24 43.93
C LEU A 537 -14.26 26.00 44.37
N PRO A 538 -14.91 24.97 44.93
CA PRO A 538 -14.22 23.80 45.45
C PRO A 538 -13.67 22.92 44.33
N ASP A 539 -12.52 22.31 44.58
CA ASP A 539 -12.05 21.17 43.78
C ASP A 539 -13.02 20.00 43.98
N ILE A 540 -13.31 19.26 42.90
CA ILE A 540 -14.25 18.14 42.91
C ILE A 540 -13.48 16.84 42.79
N ASP A 541 -13.38 16.07 43.87
CA ASP A 541 -12.91 14.68 43.82
C ASP A 541 -14.06 13.75 43.43
N PHE A 542 -13.79 12.76 42.60
CA PHE A 542 -14.80 11.79 42.18
C PHE A 542 -14.22 10.40 41.91
N THR A 543 -15.06 9.39 42.11
CA THR A 543 -14.83 8.00 41.73
C THR A 543 -15.85 7.58 40.69
N GLU A 544 -15.37 7.01 39.59
CA GLU A 544 -16.20 6.51 38.50
C GLU A 544 -16.03 5.00 38.39
N GLY A 545 -17.15 4.28 38.42
CA GLY A 545 -17.21 2.84 38.18
C GLY A 545 -18.26 2.55 37.13
N TYR A 546 -17.87 2.06 35.95
CA TYR A 546 -18.82 1.92 34.84
C TYR A 546 -18.62 0.69 33.98
N TYR A 547 -19.74 0.24 33.40
CA TYR A 547 -19.76 -0.67 32.27
C TYR A 547 -19.77 0.13 30.97
N GLU A 548 -19.00 -0.32 29.99
CA GLU A 548 -18.89 0.33 28.69
C GLU A 548 -19.18 -0.67 27.55
N LEU A 549 -19.98 -0.24 26.59
CA LEU A 549 -20.12 -0.89 25.28
C LEU A 549 -19.61 0.07 24.22
N LYS A 550 -18.58 -0.35 23.48
CA LYS A 550 -18.05 0.37 22.32
C LYS A 550 -18.31 -0.45 21.07
N TYR A 551 -18.90 0.18 20.06
CA TYR A 551 -18.95 -0.33 18.70
C TYR A 551 -18.20 0.64 17.80
N SER A 552 -17.32 0.10 16.96
CA SER A 552 -16.55 0.89 16.01
C SER A 552 -16.55 0.18 14.67
N PHE A 553 -16.83 0.92 13.61
CA PHE A 553 -16.82 0.46 12.24
C PHE A 553 -16.15 1.49 11.35
N ASP A 554 -15.27 1.03 10.48
CA ASP A 554 -14.40 1.86 9.66
C ASP A 554 -14.08 1.16 8.33
N THR A 555 -14.59 1.77 7.26
CA THR A 555 -14.32 1.40 5.86
C THR A 555 -13.76 2.57 5.06
N VAL A 556 -13.39 3.69 5.70
CA VAL A 556 -12.86 4.83 4.95
C VAL A 556 -11.50 4.49 4.35
N ASP A 557 -11.25 4.98 3.13
CA ASP A 557 -10.03 4.73 2.39
C ASP A 557 -8.83 5.55 2.89
N ASP A 558 -9.09 6.78 3.36
CA ASP A 558 -8.11 7.66 4.00
C ASP A 558 -8.74 8.37 5.22
N VAL A 559 -7.97 8.52 6.31
CA VAL A 559 -8.47 9.09 7.58
C VAL A 559 -8.54 10.63 7.53
N ASN A 560 -7.70 11.27 6.71
CA ASN A 560 -7.56 12.72 6.64
C ASN A 560 -8.53 13.33 5.61
N PHE A 561 -8.55 12.74 4.42
CA PHE A 561 -9.35 13.16 3.27
C PHE A 561 -10.02 11.93 2.63
N PRO A 562 -11.02 11.32 3.29
CA PRO A 562 -11.69 10.12 2.78
C PRO A 562 -12.37 10.39 1.45
N HIS A 563 -12.22 9.52 0.46
CA HIS A 563 -12.93 9.62 -0.82
C HIS A 563 -14.18 8.73 -0.80
N GLU A 564 -14.10 7.59 -0.13
CA GLU A 564 -15.20 6.65 -0.02
C GLU A 564 -15.20 5.94 1.33
N GLY A 565 -16.31 5.26 1.61
CA GLY A 565 -16.48 4.49 2.83
C GLY A 565 -17.21 5.25 3.92
N GLU A 566 -17.34 4.61 5.07
CA GLU A 566 -18.09 5.11 6.21
C GLU A 566 -17.43 4.74 7.53
N GLU A 567 -17.70 5.58 8.52
CA GLU A 567 -17.23 5.45 9.89
C GLU A 567 -18.44 5.55 10.83
N ILE A 568 -18.52 4.62 11.77
CA ILE A 568 -19.54 4.60 12.82
C ILE A 568 -18.83 4.35 14.14
N GLY A 569 -19.00 5.28 15.08
CA GLY A 569 -18.60 5.13 16.47
C GLY A 569 -19.81 5.20 17.37
N LEU A 570 -20.00 4.20 18.23
CA LEU A 570 -21.01 4.23 19.27
C LEU A 570 -20.36 3.85 20.60
N THR A 571 -20.46 4.73 21.59
CA THR A 571 -20.05 4.47 22.97
C THR A 571 -21.27 4.57 23.87
N MET A 572 -21.51 3.55 24.68
CA MET A 572 -22.55 3.55 25.70
C MET A 572 -21.90 3.23 27.05
N ARG A 573 -22.10 4.10 28.03
CA ARG A 573 -21.60 3.94 29.40
C ARG A 573 -22.73 3.90 30.39
N ARG A 574 -22.58 3.05 31.40
CA ARG A 574 -23.44 3.01 32.58
C ARG A 574 -22.56 3.07 33.81
N TYR A 575 -22.56 4.23 34.45
CA TYR A 575 -21.94 4.47 35.75
C TYR A 575 -22.84 3.85 36.82
N ASP A 576 -22.25 3.04 37.70
CA ASP A 576 -22.99 2.20 38.64
C ASP A 576 -22.29 2.13 39.99
N LYS A 577 -23.04 2.40 41.07
CA LYS A 577 -22.53 2.37 42.45
C LYS A 577 -22.00 1.00 42.86
N SER A 578 -22.46 -0.09 42.22
CA SER A 578 -21.92 -1.44 42.46
C SER A 578 -20.47 -1.61 42.00
N LEU A 579 -19.99 -0.75 41.10
CA LEU A 579 -18.60 -0.64 40.69
C LEU A 579 -17.88 0.51 41.43
N GLY A 580 -18.43 1.01 42.54
CA GLY A 580 -17.80 2.07 43.33
C GLY A 580 -17.90 3.47 42.74
N SER A 581 -18.79 3.70 41.77
CA SER A 581 -19.08 5.05 41.25
C SER A 581 -19.81 5.91 42.29
N ASP A 582 -19.48 7.20 42.37
CA ASP A 582 -20.20 8.15 43.23
C ASP A 582 -21.60 8.44 42.71
N ASP A 583 -21.71 8.58 41.38
CA ASP A 583 -22.95 8.80 40.65
C ASP A 583 -23.40 7.57 39.86
N SER A 584 -24.71 7.52 39.57
CA SER A 584 -25.33 6.47 38.77
C SER A 584 -26.08 7.09 37.60
N TYR A 585 -25.44 7.12 36.43
CA TYR A 585 -26.00 7.72 35.23
C TYR A 585 -25.57 6.95 33.97
N ARG A 586 -26.26 7.21 32.86
CA ARG A 586 -25.98 6.61 31.57
C ARG A 586 -25.60 7.66 30.54
N GLN A 587 -24.62 7.32 29.70
CA GLN A 587 -24.15 8.17 28.62
C GLN A 587 -24.07 7.43 27.30
N TRP A 588 -24.49 8.09 26.24
CA TRP A 588 -24.50 7.57 24.88
C TRP A 588 -23.81 8.60 23.98
N ASP A 589 -22.85 8.18 23.17
CA ASP A 589 -22.17 9.01 22.17
C ASP A 589 -22.16 8.27 20.83
N LEU A 590 -22.79 8.86 19.82
CA LEU A 590 -22.85 8.35 18.45
C LEU A 590 -22.12 9.32 17.52
N ARG A 591 -21.21 8.80 16.69
CA ARG A 591 -20.52 9.53 15.62
C ARG A 591 -20.69 8.80 14.30
N LEU A 592 -20.97 9.54 13.24
CA LEU A 592 -21.20 9.01 11.90
C LEU A 592 -20.46 9.87 10.87
N ASN A 593 -19.76 9.24 9.93
CA ASN A 593 -19.23 9.88 8.74
C ASN A 593 -19.46 8.97 7.52
N LYS A 594 -19.82 9.55 6.37
CA LYS A 594 -19.97 8.87 5.08
C LYS A 594 -19.31 9.71 3.99
N ALA A 595 -18.31 9.16 3.32
CA ALA A 595 -17.63 9.79 2.20
C ALA A 595 -18.11 9.24 0.86
N LEU A 596 -18.29 10.14 -0.12
CA LEU A 596 -18.70 9.83 -1.49
C LEU A 596 -17.96 10.75 -2.47
N SER A 597 -17.17 10.19 -3.38
CA SER A 597 -16.48 10.94 -4.42
C SER A 597 -17.06 10.71 -5.82
N PHE A 598 -17.02 11.78 -6.64
CA PHE A 598 -17.31 11.77 -8.06
C PHE A 598 -16.17 12.48 -8.80
N GLY A 599 -15.21 11.71 -9.33
CA GLY A 599 -14.01 12.28 -9.94
C GLY A 599 -13.10 12.93 -8.90
N ALA A 600 -12.79 14.22 -9.06
CA ALA A 600 -11.94 14.98 -8.14
C ALA A 600 -12.72 15.56 -6.93
N ASP A 601 -14.04 15.46 -6.96
CA ASP A 601 -14.97 16.09 -6.03
C ASP A 601 -15.44 15.08 -4.98
N THR A 602 -15.45 15.48 -3.72
CA THR A 602 -15.80 14.60 -2.59
C THR A 602 -16.76 15.28 -1.63
N TRP A 603 -17.76 14.53 -1.18
CA TRP A 603 -18.75 14.92 -0.19
C TRP A 603 -18.65 14.02 1.03
N VAL A 604 -18.58 14.62 2.22
CA VAL A 604 -18.62 13.92 3.49
C VAL A 604 -19.86 14.36 4.26
N PHE A 605 -20.75 13.43 4.53
CA PHE A 605 -21.92 13.61 5.38
C PHE A 605 -21.58 13.05 6.75
N GLY A 606 -21.66 13.87 7.79
CA GLY A 606 -21.30 13.40 9.12
C GLY A 606 -22.01 14.15 10.24
N GLY A 607 -21.73 13.72 11.46
CA GLY A 607 -22.34 14.31 12.63
C GLY A 607 -22.11 13.50 13.90
N GLY A 608 -22.54 14.06 15.01
CA GLY A 608 -22.46 13.44 16.31
C GLY A 608 -23.72 13.71 17.14
N TYR A 609 -24.00 12.81 18.08
CA TYR A 609 -25.09 12.95 19.03
C TYR A 609 -24.69 12.32 20.36
N GLY A 610 -24.59 13.15 21.39
CA GLY A 610 -24.25 12.76 22.76
C GLY A 610 -25.37 13.07 23.72
N ARG A 611 -25.61 12.18 24.68
CA ARG A 611 -26.60 12.35 25.74
C ARG A 611 -26.10 11.79 27.06
N THR A 612 -26.27 12.57 28.12
CA THR A 612 -26.28 12.11 29.51
C THR A 612 -27.73 11.97 29.92
N LEU A 613 -28.19 10.76 30.21
CA LEU A 613 -29.62 10.45 30.31
C LEU A 613 -30.24 10.68 31.69
N ASP A 614 -29.39 10.73 32.72
CA ASP A 614 -29.77 10.80 34.12
C ASP A 614 -29.04 11.99 34.78
N ASP A 615 -29.46 12.41 35.97
CA ASP A 615 -28.82 13.51 36.69
C ASP A 615 -27.39 13.13 37.10
N ALA A 616 -26.43 14.00 36.79
CA ALA A 616 -25.01 13.81 37.06
C ALA A 616 -24.31 15.17 37.17
N GLU A 617 -23.15 15.21 37.83
CA GLU A 617 -22.33 16.41 37.95
C GLU A 617 -21.92 16.92 36.56
N VAL A 618 -22.15 18.21 36.26
CA VAL A 618 -22.00 18.75 34.91
C VAL A 618 -20.54 18.69 34.45
N VAL A 619 -19.60 19.00 35.34
CA VAL A 619 -18.16 19.05 35.00
C VAL A 619 -17.63 17.67 34.56
N THR A 620 -18.06 16.60 35.21
CA THR A 620 -17.59 15.23 34.93
C THR A 620 -18.36 14.55 33.80
N SER A 621 -19.61 14.97 33.56
CA SER A 621 -20.52 14.36 32.57
C SER A 621 -20.70 15.16 31.26
N SER A 622 -19.97 16.26 31.07
CA SER A 622 -20.07 17.08 29.86
C SER A 622 -19.32 16.52 28.65
N PHE A 623 -19.93 16.67 27.49
CA PHE A 623 -19.28 16.61 26.17
C PHE A 623 -18.74 18.00 25.79
N THR A 624 -17.84 18.05 24.83
CA THR A 624 -17.32 19.31 24.26
C THR A 624 -17.65 19.42 22.77
N LEU A 625 -17.81 20.66 22.28
CA LEU A 625 -18.05 21.01 20.89
C LEU A 625 -17.39 22.35 20.56
N GLY A 626 -16.96 22.55 19.31
CA GLY A 626 -16.33 23.79 18.86
C GLY A 626 -15.04 23.53 18.09
N GLY A 627 -14.79 24.36 17.07
CA GLY A 627 -13.60 24.28 16.21
C GLY A 627 -13.95 24.06 14.73
N ALA A 628 -12.91 23.90 13.90
CA ALA A 628 -13.09 23.72 12.46
C ALA A 628 -13.89 22.45 12.13
N ARG A 629 -15.02 22.60 11.44
CA ARG A 629 -15.96 21.50 11.08
C ARG A 629 -16.69 20.87 12.27
N GLU A 630 -16.67 21.52 13.43
CA GLU A 630 -17.31 21.11 14.68
C GLU A 630 -18.02 22.30 15.36
N LEU A 631 -18.80 23.06 14.58
CA LEU A 631 -19.27 24.43 14.84
C LEU A 631 -18.21 25.50 14.59
N SER A 632 -17.81 25.58 13.31
CA SER A 632 -16.92 26.60 12.77
C SER A 632 -17.31 28.02 13.20
N GLY A 633 -16.33 28.81 13.62
CA GLY A 633 -16.50 30.14 14.25
C GLY A 633 -16.18 30.14 15.75
N PHE A 634 -16.41 29.02 16.45
CA PHE A 634 -16.03 28.85 17.87
C PHE A 634 -14.57 28.44 18.03
N ARG A 635 -14.00 28.72 19.20
CA ARG A 635 -12.71 28.12 19.58
C ARG A 635 -12.89 26.62 19.76
N ARG A 636 -11.78 25.90 19.74
CA ARG A 636 -11.80 24.44 19.90
C ARG A 636 -12.30 24.08 21.30
N ASP A 637 -13.20 23.10 21.38
CA ASP A 637 -13.78 22.62 22.64
C ASP A 637 -14.44 23.74 23.50
N ALA A 638 -14.80 24.87 22.88
CA ALA A 638 -15.29 26.06 23.59
C ALA A 638 -16.65 25.84 24.26
N LEU A 639 -17.49 24.99 23.68
CA LEU A 639 -18.82 24.72 24.20
C LEU A 639 -18.77 23.41 24.98
N SER A 640 -19.31 23.41 26.20
CA SER A 640 -19.47 22.20 27.01
C SER A 640 -20.92 22.02 27.46
N GLY A 641 -21.33 20.76 27.62
CA GLY A 641 -22.63 20.43 28.17
C GLY A 641 -22.93 18.94 28.15
N GLN A 642 -23.92 18.54 28.95
CA GLN A 642 -24.27 17.12 29.16
C GLN A 642 -24.85 16.42 27.93
N ASN A 643 -25.27 17.19 26.92
CA ASN A 643 -25.87 16.70 25.69
C ASN A 643 -25.40 17.54 24.51
N TYR A 644 -25.19 16.91 23.35
CA TYR A 644 -24.89 17.64 22.12
C TYR A 644 -25.53 16.97 20.90
N SER A 645 -25.74 17.77 19.85
CA SER A 645 -26.08 17.30 18.52
C SER A 645 -25.32 18.11 17.49
N LEU A 646 -24.80 17.45 16.46
CA LEU A 646 -24.09 18.07 15.35
C LEU A 646 -24.44 17.31 14.06
N GLY A 647 -24.84 18.04 13.02
CA GLY A 647 -24.87 17.56 11.65
C GLY A 647 -23.96 18.43 10.78
N ARG A 648 -23.21 17.81 9.87
CA ARG A 648 -22.32 18.52 8.95
C ARG A 648 -22.30 17.90 7.56
N ILE A 649 -22.14 18.76 6.57
CA ILE A 649 -21.83 18.41 5.19
C ILE A 649 -20.53 19.11 4.85
N VAL A 650 -19.51 18.34 4.45
CA VAL A 650 -18.21 18.85 4.03
C VAL A 650 -18.02 18.52 2.56
N TYR A 651 -17.57 19.49 1.77
CA TYR A 651 -17.20 19.30 0.38
C TYR A 651 -15.73 19.66 0.20
N TYR A 652 -15.00 18.88 -0.59
CA TYR A 652 -13.68 19.28 -1.08
C TYR A 652 -13.37 18.68 -2.43
N ARG A 653 -12.53 19.41 -3.18
CA ARG A 653 -11.98 19.02 -4.46
C ARG A 653 -10.47 18.88 -4.36
N ARG A 654 -9.94 17.77 -4.87
CA ARG A 654 -8.50 17.61 -5.09
C ARG A 654 -8.06 18.44 -6.30
N LEU A 655 -7.07 19.30 -6.11
CA LEU A 655 -6.55 20.22 -7.14
C LEU A 655 -5.30 19.71 -7.85
N THR A 656 -4.57 18.77 -7.26
CA THR A 656 -3.37 18.17 -7.86
C THR A 656 -3.68 16.84 -8.55
N GLU A 657 -2.94 16.54 -9.63
CA GLU A 657 -2.93 15.20 -10.22
C GLU A 657 -2.38 14.16 -9.22
N ARG A 658 -2.68 12.88 -9.43
CA ARG A 658 -2.16 11.77 -8.61
C ARG A 658 -0.71 11.49 -8.97
N SER A 659 0.20 11.56 -7.99
CA SER A 659 1.60 11.17 -8.19
C SER A 659 1.78 9.65 -8.05
N PHE A 660 2.66 9.05 -8.87
CA PHE A 660 2.96 7.61 -8.85
C PHE A 660 4.07 7.23 -7.87
N LEU A 661 4.72 8.21 -7.24
CA LEU A 661 5.78 8.01 -6.24
C LEU A 661 5.25 8.32 -4.83
N PRO A 662 5.87 7.77 -3.77
CA PRO A 662 5.41 7.90 -2.38
C PRO A 662 5.50 9.32 -1.77
N LEU A 663 5.87 10.34 -2.56
CA LEU A 663 5.91 11.75 -2.17
C LEU A 663 4.85 12.51 -2.98
N ASP A 664 3.58 12.24 -2.70
CA ASP A 664 2.45 13.05 -3.16
C ASP A 664 1.99 13.95 -2.01
N PHE A 665 1.80 15.23 -2.29
CA PHE A 665 1.28 16.21 -1.32
C PHE A 665 -0.02 16.78 -1.88
N PRO A 666 -1.12 16.00 -1.85
CA PRO A 666 -2.35 16.40 -2.49
C PRO A 666 -2.91 17.68 -1.88
N LEU A 667 -3.26 18.62 -2.75
CA LEU A 667 -3.89 19.89 -2.38
C LEU A 667 -5.40 19.77 -2.51
N TYR A 668 -6.12 20.16 -1.47
CA TYR A 668 -7.57 20.17 -1.39
C TYR A 668 -8.08 21.58 -1.17
N LEU A 669 -9.17 21.93 -1.85
CA LEU A 669 -9.95 23.14 -1.60
C LEU A 669 -11.38 22.74 -1.32
N GLY A 670 -11.98 23.26 -0.25
CA GLY A 670 -13.29 22.83 0.20
C GLY A 670 -13.95 23.77 1.19
N GLY A 671 -15.01 23.29 1.82
CA GLY A 671 -15.76 23.99 2.85
C GLY A 671 -16.78 23.09 3.53
N SER A 672 -17.45 23.63 4.55
CA SER A 672 -18.46 22.91 5.32
C SER A 672 -19.70 23.76 5.59
N ILE A 673 -20.82 23.07 5.78
CA ILE A 673 -22.04 23.60 6.39
C ILE A 673 -22.36 22.71 7.58
N GLU A 674 -22.65 23.32 8.71
CA GLU A 674 -22.78 22.68 10.01
C GLU A 674 -24.01 23.20 10.74
N ARG A 675 -24.65 22.35 11.52
CA ARG A 675 -25.71 22.73 12.43
C ARG A 675 -25.61 21.91 13.71
N GLY A 676 -25.59 22.57 14.85
CA GLY A 676 -25.44 21.87 16.13
C GLY A 676 -26.03 22.63 17.31
N ARG A 677 -26.09 21.94 18.44
CA ARG A 677 -26.63 22.42 19.72
C ARG A 677 -25.95 21.67 20.85
N ILE A 678 -25.67 22.35 21.95
CA ILE A 678 -25.16 21.77 23.20
C ILE A 678 -25.98 22.28 24.39
N TRP A 679 -26.29 21.44 25.37
CA TRP A 679 -27.15 21.81 26.50
C TRP A 679 -27.02 20.86 27.70
N ASN A 680 -27.41 21.35 28.88
CA ASN A 680 -27.46 20.59 30.13
C ASN A 680 -28.86 20.01 30.40
N ASN A 681 -28.95 18.97 31.24
CA ASN A 681 -30.23 18.31 31.54
C ASN A 681 -31.19 19.21 32.34
N ASP A 682 -30.63 20.03 33.23
CA ASP A 682 -31.36 21.05 34.01
C ASP A 682 -31.81 22.26 33.18
N ASN A 683 -31.30 22.39 31.95
CA ASN A 683 -31.44 23.55 31.07
C ASN A 683 -30.92 24.87 31.67
N GLU A 684 -30.00 24.83 32.64
CA GLU A 684 -29.28 26.04 33.08
C GLU A 684 -28.41 26.62 31.96
N TYR A 685 -27.93 25.75 31.07
CA TYR A 685 -27.23 26.10 29.85
C TYR A 685 -27.83 25.39 28.63
N ASP A 686 -28.11 26.15 27.57
CA ASP A 686 -28.54 25.67 26.26
C ASP A 686 -28.12 26.67 25.19
N SER A 687 -27.30 26.22 24.24
CA SER A 687 -26.82 27.08 23.16
C SER A 687 -27.90 27.42 22.14
N GLY A 688 -29.02 26.69 22.12
CA GLY A 688 -29.91 26.66 20.97
C GLY A 688 -29.24 26.04 19.73
N TYR A 689 -29.95 26.01 18.60
CA TYR A 689 -29.36 25.55 17.35
C TYR A 689 -28.55 26.64 16.68
N ILE A 690 -27.27 26.37 16.49
CA ILE A 690 -26.30 27.23 15.82
C ILE A 690 -26.06 26.67 14.42
N ASN A 691 -26.09 27.55 13.41
CA ASN A 691 -25.66 27.23 12.05
C ASN A 691 -24.27 27.81 11.81
N ALA A 692 -23.37 26.98 11.28
CA ALA A 692 -21.99 27.34 11.02
C ALA A 692 -21.58 26.96 9.59
N ALA A 693 -20.57 27.64 9.07
CA ALA A 693 -19.97 27.34 7.77
C ALA A 693 -18.47 27.61 7.79
N SER A 694 -17.73 26.91 6.94
CA SER A 694 -16.31 27.19 6.75
C SER A 694 -15.84 27.07 5.30
N LEU A 695 -14.74 27.73 5.01
CA LEU A 695 -13.92 27.50 3.82
C LEU A 695 -12.56 26.94 4.26
N MET A 696 -12.02 25.98 3.52
CA MET A 696 -10.76 25.33 3.85
C MET A 696 -9.85 25.10 2.64
N ILE A 697 -8.55 25.19 2.88
CA ILE A 697 -7.50 24.68 2.00
C ILE A 697 -6.65 23.69 2.81
N GLY A 698 -6.40 22.51 2.26
CA GLY A 698 -5.76 21.40 2.97
C GLY A 698 -4.67 20.73 2.16
N PHE A 699 -3.60 20.29 2.82
CA PHE A 699 -2.52 19.50 2.26
C PHE A 699 -2.40 18.19 3.04
N ASP A 700 -2.38 17.03 2.39
CA ASP A 700 -1.93 15.81 3.07
C ASP A 700 -0.40 15.75 3.02
N THR A 701 0.25 15.80 4.17
CA THR A 701 1.72 15.84 4.29
C THR A 701 2.23 14.60 5.04
N PRO A 702 3.52 14.25 4.94
CA PRO A 702 4.13 13.17 5.73
C PRO A 702 3.99 13.34 7.24
N LEU A 703 3.78 14.57 7.73
CA LEU A 703 3.57 14.86 9.15
C LEU A 703 2.09 14.82 9.57
N GLY A 704 1.18 14.53 8.64
CA GLY A 704 -0.27 14.64 8.80
C GLY A 704 -0.88 15.76 7.94
N PRO A 705 -2.21 15.95 7.98
CA PRO A 705 -2.87 16.96 7.19
C PRO A 705 -2.56 18.34 7.76
N LEU A 706 -2.24 19.29 6.88
CA LEU A 706 -2.13 20.70 7.19
C LEU A 706 -3.34 21.40 6.58
N THR A 707 -4.25 21.89 7.41
CA THR A 707 -5.46 22.60 6.96
C THR A 707 -5.48 24.02 7.47
N PHE A 708 -5.74 24.97 6.57
CA PHE A 708 -6.11 26.34 6.91
C PHE A 708 -7.59 26.48 6.66
N SER A 709 -8.34 26.97 7.65
CA SER A 709 -9.80 27.13 7.53
C SER A 709 -10.25 28.46 8.07
N TYR A 710 -11.30 29.03 7.48
CA TYR A 710 -11.98 30.20 8.01
C TYR A 710 -13.44 29.83 8.28
N GLY A 711 -13.84 29.93 9.54
CA GLY A 711 -15.16 29.54 10.02
C GLY A 711 -15.99 30.73 10.49
N ILE A 712 -17.30 30.67 10.26
CA ILE A 712 -18.29 31.65 10.72
C ILE A 712 -19.56 30.94 11.22
N ASN A 713 -20.29 31.56 12.13
CA ASN A 713 -21.61 31.10 12.59
C ASN A 713 -22.64 32.23 12.70
N ASP A 714 -23.91 31.86 12.93
CA ASP A 714 -25.04 32.78 13.08
C ASP A 714 -25.08 33.53 14.42
N GLU A 715 -24.22 33.14 15.38
CA GLU A 715 -23.88 33.89 16.59
C GLU A 715 -22.83 34.99 16.33
N ASN A 716 -22.43 35.22 15.07
CA ASN A 716 -21.43 36.20 14.62
C ASN A 716 -19.98 35.93 15.07
N PHE A 717 -19.65 34.75 15.59
CA PHE A 717 -18.27 34.36 15.84
C PHE A 717 -17.55 33.97 14.54
N LYS A 718 -16.25 34.25 14.47
CA LYS A 718 -15.43 34.11 13.24
C LYS A 718 -14.00 33.67 13.59
N ALA A 719 -13.55 32.51 13.16
CA ALA A 719 -12.22 32.02 13.54
C ALA A 719 -11.40 31.62 12.32
N PHE A 720 -10.09 31.83 12.40
CA PHE A 720 -9.12 31.29 11.44
C PHE A 720 -8.41 30.12 12.10
N TYR A 721 -8.55 28.94 11.53
CA TYR A 721 -7.94 27.73 12.06
C TYR A 721 -6.71 27.36 11.26
N LEU A 722 -5.61 27.14 11.97
CA LEU A 722 -4.44 26.43 11.47
C LEU A 722 -4.37 25.08 12.16
N ASN A 723 -4.68 23.98 11.46
CA ASN A 723 -4.54 22.64 12.01
C ASN A 723 -3.41 21.89 11.29
N LEU A 724 -2.43 21.40 12.04
CA LEU A 724 -1.44 20.43 11.57
C LEU A 724 -1.65 19.14 12.35
N GLY A 725 -1.87 18.03 11.64
CA GLY A 725 -2.24 16.76 12.23
C GLY A 725 -3.77 16.60 12.41
N GLN A 726 -4.19 15.57 13.13
CA GLN A 726 -5.56 15.36 13.60
C GLN A 726 -5.53 15.25 15.12
N ASN A 727 -6.70 15.46 15.71
CA ASN A 727 -6.93 15.21 17.11
C ASN A 727 -7.04 13.69 17.30
N PHE A 728 -6.16 13.14 18.11
CA PHE A 728 -6.18 11.74 18.54
C PHE A 728 -6.80 11.61 19.93
#